data_AF-A0A9W9FL62-F1
#
_entry.id   AF-A0A9W9FL62-F1
#
_cell.length_a   1.000
_cell.length_b   1.000
_cell.length_c   1.000
_cell.angle_alpha   90.00
_cell.angle_beta   90.00
_cell.angle_gamma   90.00
#
_symmetry.space_group_name_H-M   'P 1'
#
loop_
_entity.id
_entity.type
_entity.pdbx_description
1 polymer ?
#
loop_
_entity_poly.entity_id
_entity_poly.type
_entity_poly.pdbx_seq_one_letter_code
_entity_poly.pdbx_strand_id
1 'polypeptide(L)'
;MATKLKPAILIVSDTASQNPASDKTIDALTSILAAEGKWAPPAVRIVPDNVPQIQQCIRDWADGADWHNLILLSGGTGFAVKDNTPEAVSPLIHRFAPGLVHGMIAASLNVTPFAMMARPVAGVRDKSLIMTLPGSPKGAMENLDAVVKLLPHACLQAAGANSRGMHAGGVKKLETDAADRPQSNDPGAGPNRRHRSSPYPMLSVEEALHRVSENTPEPTVVEAPVNSSLVGSVIAEDVYATEAVPAYRASIVDGYAIIAPASGGTTTKGVFPVASITHANVSGNLEPLKPGTIARITTGAPLPPNANAVVMVEDTALASSTPDGQEEATVEILADDIEPGENVREPGSDVALGSKILSRGDAISSVGGEIGVLAATGTKAIKVFQKPRIGVLSTGDELVEHDDPRSLTGGQIRDSNRPSLLSCLSSWGFPTVDLGIARDTPASELEHALRDSLRGVGRASASVDVIITTGGVSMGELDLLKPTIERSLGGTIHFGRVSMKPGKPTTFATVPFKAAGGSSASSQQERQSKLIFSLPGNPASALVTLNLFVLPSLHKLAGLGESSQSLAAKPWLPPQLGLPRVAVVLTHHFPLDPKRTEYHRAVVTASRSDGRMYATSTGVDGVGQRSSKVGTLAKANALVVLRAGRGVAIRGRLSRH
;
A
#
# COMPACT_ATOMS: atom_id res chain seq x y z
N MET A 1 29.85 4.01 40.21
CA MET A 1 28.90 3.05 39.60
C MET A 1 27.55 3.26 40.25
N ALA A 2 26.47 3.43 39.48
CA ALA A 2 25.13 3.57 40.07
C ALA A 2 24.72 2.27 40.76
N THR A 3 24.22 2.34 41.99
CA THR A 3 23.75 1.18 42.76
C THR A 3 22.57 0.54 42.04
N LYS A 4 22.69 -0.74 41.66
CA LYS A 4 21.60 -1.48 41.01
C LYS A 4 20.44 -1.68 41.98
N LEU A 5 19.21 -1.61 41.46
CA LEU A 5 18.00 -1.89 42.23
C LEU A 5 17.84 -3.40 42.46
N LYS A 6 17.34 -3.80 43.63
CA LYS A 6 17.13 -5.20 44.03
C LYS A 6 15.70 -5.65 43.70
N PRO A 7 15.49 -6.52 42.69
CA PRO A 7 14.20 -7.15 42.46
C PRO A 7 14.06 -8.46 43.23
N ALA A 8 12.83 -8.85 43.53
CA ALA A 8 12.46 -10.18 44.00
C ALA A 8 11.31 -10.74 43.14
N ILE A 9 11.33 -12.05 42.90
CA ILE A 9 10.31 -12.78 42.13
C ILE A 9 9.71 -13.87 43.03
N LEU A 10 8.42 -13.78 43.27
CA LEU A 10 7.62 -14.81 43.95
C LEU A 10 6.75 -15.53 42.94
N ILE A 11 6.97 -16.82 42.76
CA ILE A 11 6.05 -17.67 41.99
C ILE A 11 4.99 -18.22 42.94
N VAL A 12 3.72 -17.99 42.62
CA VAL A 12 2.56 -18.49 43.35
C VAL A 12 1.97 -19.65 42.54
N SER A 13 2.28 -20.88 42.95
CA SER A 13 1.83 -22.10 42.25
C SER A 13 1.89 -23.33 43.15
N ASP A 14 0.75 -24.00 43.30
CA ASP A 14 0.65 -25.30 43.98
C ASP A 14 1.55 -26.35 43.32
N THR A 15 1.71 -26.29 41.99
CA THR A 15 2.53 -27.24 41.23
C THR A 15 4.02 -26.93 41.38
N ALA A 16 4.42 -25.67 41.20
CA ALA A 16 5.83 -25.30 41.25
C ALA A 16 6.39 -25.33 42.68
N SER A 17 5.56 -25.13 43.70
CA SER A 17 5.99 -25.25 45.10
C SER A 17 6.35 -26.68 45.50
N GLN A 18 5.74 -27.68 44.85
CA GLN A 18 6.08 -29.10 45.02
C GLN A 18 7.19 -29.55 44.07
N ASN A 19 7.22 -29.02 42.85
CA ASN A 19 8.24 -29.32 41.84
C ASN A 19 8.76 -28.02 41.20
N PRO A 20 9.82 -27.39 41.76
CA PRO A 20 10.38 -26.14 41.25
C PRO A 20 10.79 -26.17 39.78
N ALA A 21 11.18 -27.33 39.25
CA ALA A 21 11.58 -27.49 37.84
C ALA A 21 10.41 -27.33 36.84
N SER A 22 9.17 -27.28 37.32
CA SER A 22 7.99 -27.03 36.49
C SER A 22 7.77 -25.55 36.18
N ASP A 23 8.40 -24.62 36.93
CA ASP A 23 8.33 -23.20 36.63
C ASP A 23 9.25 -22.82 35.46
N LYS A 24 8.75 -21.96 34.59
CA LYS A 24 9.52 -21.33 33.51
C LYS A 24 9.48 -19.80 33.58
N THR A 25 8.77 -19.25 34.58
CA THR A 25 8.49 -17.82 34.66
C THR A 25 9.65 -17.07 35.32
N ILE A 26 10.37 -17.70 36.26
CA ILE A 26 11.56 -17.12 36.89
C ILE A 26 12.59 -16.72 35.84
N ASP A 27 12.98 -17.64 34.95
CA ASP A 27 13.99 -17.39 33.91
C ASP A 27 13.51 -16.31 32.93
N ALA A 28 12.23 -16.34 32.58
CA ALA A 28 11.60 -15.40 31.67
C ALA A 28 11.63 -13.96 32.23
N LEU A 29 11.20 -13.77 33.48
CA LEU A 29 11.21 -12.46 34.13
C LEU A 29 12.63 -11.97 34.44
N THR A 30 13.52 -12.89 34.83
CA THR A 30 14.94 -12.58 35.09
C THR A 30 15.62 -12.05 33.82
N SER A 31 15.32 -12.64 32.66
CA SER A 31 15.86 -12.21 31.37
C SER A 31 15.44 -10.78 31.00
N ILE A 32 14.16 -10.42 31.24
CA ILE A 32 13.65 -9.06 31.00
C ILE A 32 14.33 -8.04 31.93
N LEU A 33 14.46 -8.36 33.22
CA LEU A 33 15.14 -7.49 34.17
C LEU A 33 16.64 -7.33 33.85
N ALA A 34 17.30 -8.41 33.40
CA ALA A 34 18.71 -8.35 33.00
C ALA A 34 18.94 -7.42 31.79
N ALA A 35 18.02 -7.42 30.81
CA ALA A 35 18.13 -6.60 29.60
C ALA A 35 18.14 -5.09 29.87
N GLU A 36 17.46 -4.61 30.92
CA GLU A 36 17.43 -3.18 31.28
C GLU A 36 18.74 -2.67 31.91
N GLY A 37 19.61 -3.57 32.38
CA GLY A 37 20.92 -3.23 32.97
C GLY A 37 20.90 -2.50 34.32
N LYS A 38 19.73 -2.12 34.84
CA LYS A 38 19.53 -1.37 36.11
C LYS A 38 19.27 -2.25 37.33
N TRP A 39 19.00 -3.54 37.11
CA TRP A 39 18.59 -4.48 38.14
C TRP A 39 19.74 -5.40 38.54
N ALA A 40 19.81 -5.72 39.84
CA ALA A 40 20.59 -6.81 40.37
C ALA A 40 19.89 -8.16 40.04
N PRO A 41 20.60 -9.30 40.11
CA PRO A 41 19.96 -10.61 40.02
C PRO A 41 18.82 -10.73 41.05
N PRO A 42 17.63 -11.23 40.65
CA PRO A 42 16.49 -11.28 41.54
C PRO A 42 16.66 -12.31 42.64
N ALA A 43 16.20 -11.98 43.85
CA ALA A 43 15.88 -13.01 44.85
C ALA A 43 14.64 -13.77 44.39
N VAL A 44 14.61 -15.09 44.57
CA VAL A 44 13.52 -15.93 44.06
C VAL A 44 12.97 -16.82 45.17
N ARG A 45 11.64 -16.92 45.25
CA ARG A 45 10.93 -17.90 46.08
C ARG A 45 9.73 -18.46 45.31
N ILE A 46 9.34 -19.68 45.65
CA ILE A 46 8.13 -20.33 45.14
C ILE A 46 7.28 -20.74 46.34
N VAL A 47 5.99 -20.41 46.31
CA VAL A 47 5.02 -20.75 47.36
C VAL A 47 3.73 -21.30 46.75
N PRO A 48 2.98 -22.17 47.46
CA PRO A 48 1.62 -22.52 47.06
C PRO A 48 0.70 -21.29 47.07
N ASP A 49 -0.48 -21.38 46.46
CA ASP A 49 -1.48 -20.31 46.47
C ASP A 49 -2.17 -20.24 47.85
N ASN A 50 -1.41 -19.78 48.83
CA ASN A 50 -1.76 -19.73 50.24
C ASN A 50 -1.51 -18.32 50.79
N VAL A 51 -2.60 -17.63 51.14
CA VAL A 51 -2.58 -16.22 51.57
C VAL A 51 -1.54 -15.93 52.66
N PRO A 52 -1.49 -16.65 53.81
CA PRO A 52 -0.47 -16.43 54.83
C PRO A 52 0.98 -16.53 54.33
N GLN A 53 1.29 -17.51 53.48
CA GLN A 53 2.65 -17.72 52.97
C GLN A 53 3.06 -16.64 51.96
N ILE A 54 2.15 -16.26 51.07
CA ILE A 54 2.34 -15.14 50.13
C ILE A 54 2.61 -13.86 50.91
N GLN A 55 1.76 -13.55 51.91
CA GLN A 55 1.90 -12.37 52.74
C GLN A 55 3.20 -12.35 53.54
N GLN A 56 3.62 -13.50 54.07
CA GLN A 56 4.89 -13.60 54.79
C GLN A 56 6.08 -13.32 53.88
N CYS A 57 6.12 -13.88 52.67
CA CYS A 57 7.20 -13.62 51.72
C CYS A 57 7.28 -12.13 51.32
N ILE A 58 6.13 -11.50 51.10
CA ILE A 58 6.08 -10.07 50.78
C ILE A 58 6.64 -9.25 51.95
N ARG A 59 6.24 -9.53 53.20
CA ARG A 59 6.72 -8.81 54.39
C ARG A 59 8.22 -9.02 54.62
N ASP A 60 8.74 -10.23 54.43
CA ASP A 60 10.17 -10.51 54.56
C ASP A 60 11.00 -9.63 53.62
N TRP A 61 10.52 -9.41 52.39
CA TRP A 61 11.21 -8.60 51.39
C TRP A 61 10.90 -7.12 51.45
N ALA A 62 9.74 -6.71 51.96
CA ALA A 62 9.35 -5.30 52.00
C ALA A 62 9.73 -4.61 53.31
N ASP A 63 9.65 -5.32 54.44
CA ASP A 63 9.74 -4.75 55.79
C ASP A 63 11.10 -5.02 56.45
N GLY A 64 11.91 -5.92 55.86
CA GLY A 64 13.20 -6.34 56.39
C GLY A 64 14.31 -5.27 56.30
N ALA A 65 15.39 -5.47 57.06
CA ALA A 65 16.58 -4.61 57.00
C ALA A 65 17.26 -4.64 55.61
N ASP A 66 17.15 -5.75 54.89
CA ASP A 66 17.59 -5.90 53.49
C ASP A 66 16.41 -5.97 52.52
N TRP A 67 15.63 -4.89 52.48
CA TRP A 67 14.42 -4.80 51.67
C TRP A 67 14.70 -4.74 50.15
N HIS A 68 13.71 -5.14 49.35
CA HIS A 68 13.77 -5.21 47.89
C HIS A 68 13.00 -4.06 47.24
N ASN A 69 13.59 -3.44 46.22
CA ASN A 69 12.98 -2.30 45.52
C ASN A 69 11.71 -2.68 44.76
N LEU A 70 11.72 -3.86 44.14
CA LEU A 70 10.64 -4.38 43.32
C LEU A 70 10.32 -5.81 43.76
N ILE A 71 9.05 -6.12 44.00
CA ILE A 71 8.56 -7.46 44.31
C ILE A 71 7.54 -7.83 43.22
N LEU A 72 7.93 -8.77 42.36
CA LEU A 72 7.08 -9.32 41.31
C LEU A 72 6.46 -10.63 41.80
N LEU A 73 5.14 -10.74 41.69
CA LEU A 73 4.43 -12.00 41.93
C LEU A 73 3.91 -12.52 40.60
N SER A 74 4.00 -13.83 40.33
CA SER A 74 3.39 -14.44 39.14
C SER A 74 2.58 -15.67 39.53
N GLY A 75 1.34 -15.73 39.07
CA GLY A 75 0.39 -16.80 39.38
C GLY A 75 -0.76 -16.36 40.29
N GLY A 76 -1.88 -17.09 40.23
CA GLY A 76 -3.02 -16.87 41.11
C GLY A 76 -3.82 -15.57 40.89
N THR A 77 -3.74 -14.95 39.71
CA THR A 77 -4.40 -13.65 39.41
C THR A 77 -5.70 -13.75 38.61
N GLY A 78 -6.16 -14.95 38.27
CA GLY A 78 -7.37 -15.16 37.47
C GLY A 78 -8.65 -15.22 38.31
N PHE A 79 -9.72 -15.77 37.75
CA PHE A 79 -11.01 -15.97 38.43
C PHE A 79 -11.18 -17.37 39.05
N ALA A 80 -10.16 -18.23 39.02
CA ALA A 80 -10.31 -19.55 39.61
C ALA A 80 -10.51 -19.45 41.13
N VAL A 81 -11.27 -20.39 41.72
CA VAL A 81 -11.54 -20.41 43.18
C VAL A 81 -10.25 -20.46 44.01
N LYS A 82 -9.17 -20.97 43.43
CA LYS A 82 -7.86 -21.06 44.06
C LYS A 82 -6.96 -19.83 43.83
N ASP A 83 -7.31 -18.94 42.90
CA ASP A 83 -6.51 -17.77 42.54
C ASP A 83 -6.67 -16.67 43.62
N ASN A 84 -5.83 -16.71 44.67
CA ASN A 84 -5.94 -15.82 45.81
C ASN A 84 -4.83 -14.75 45.87
N THR A 85 -3.99 -14.64 44.84
CA THR A 85 -2.88 -13.66 44.82
C THR A 85 -3.37 -12.21 45.00
N PRO A 86 -4.45 -11.73 44.34
CA PRO A 86 -4.97 -10.38 44.55
C PRO A 86 -5.43 -10.14 45.99
N GLU A 87 -6.11 -11.12 46.59
CA GLU A 87 -6.60 -11.10 47.97
C GLU A 87 -5.45 -11.15 48.98
N ALA A 88 -4.36 -11.86 48.67
CA ALA A 88 -3.17 -11.92 49.51
C ALA A 88 -2.40 -10.58 49.49
N VAL A 89 -2.28 -9.96 48.31
CA VAL A 89 -1.45 -8.77 48.10
C VAL A 89 -2.17 -7.49 48.51
N SER A 90 -3.45 -7.32 48.16
CA SER A 90 -4.18 -6.06 48.35
C SER A 90 -4.15 -5.52 49.79
N PRO A 91 -4.32 -6.35 50.86
CA PRO A 91 -4.25 -5.88 52.25
C PRO A 91 -2.86 -5.37 52.67
N LEU A 92 -1.81 -5.74 51.95
CA LEU A 92 -0.43 -5.34 52.27
C LEU A 92 0.00 -4.04 51.59
N ILE A 93 -0.79 -3.55 50.63
CA ILE A 93 -0.50 -2.33 49.87
C ILE A 93 -0.85 -1.09 50.70
N HIS A 94 0.14 -0.24 50.98
CA HIS A 94 -0.08 1.05 51.66
C HIS A 94 -0.57 2.12 50.69
N ARG A 95 -0.12 2.08 49.43
CA ARG A 95 -0.54 3.01 48.36
C ARG A 95 -0.73 2.26 47.06
N PHE A 96 -1.96 2.20 46.56
CA PHE A 96 -2.27 1.53 45.29
C PHE A 96 -1.69 2.27 44.08
N ALA A 97 -1.27 1.52 43.07
CA ALA A 97 -0.74 2.02 41.80
C ALA A 97 -1.57 1.49 40.60
N PRO A 98 -2.86 1.85 40.48
CA PRO A 98 -3.75 1.30 39.46
C PRO A 98 -3.33 1.64 38.02
N GLY A 99 -2.54 2.70 37.82
CA GLY A 99 -2.00 3.04 36.49
C GLY A 99 -1.10 1.95 35.90
N LEU A 100 -0.31 1.25 36.73
CA LEU A 100 0.50 0.11 36.27
C LEU A 100 -0.40 -1.06 35.84
N VAL A 101 -1.47 -1.31 36.59
CA VAL A 101 -2.49 -2.32 36.24
C VAL A 101 -3.16 -2.00 34.91
N HIS A 102 -3.59 -0.75 34.69
CA HIS A 102 -4.21 -0.35 33.43
C HIS A 102 -3.25 -0.48 32.24
N GLY A 103 -1.98 -0.09 32.39
CA GLY A 103 -0.98 -0.22 31.34
C GLY A 103 -0.74 -1.69 30.95
N MET A 104 -0.61 -2.57 31.95
CA MET A 104 -0.46 -4.01 31.76
C MET A 104 -1.68 -4.64 31.06
N ILE A 105 -2.90 -4.32 31.49
CA ILE A 105 -4.14 -4.84 30.88
C ILE A 105 -4.29 -4.30 29.45
N ALA A 106 -4.06 -3.00 29.22
CA ALA A 106 -4.17 -2.39 27.89
C ALA A 106 -3.19 -3.02 26.89
N ALA A 107 -1.94 -3.27 27.30
CA ALA A 107 -0.96 -3.96 26.47
C ALA A 107 -1.41 -5.39 26.15
N SER A 108 -1.90 -6.12 27.16
CA SER A 108 -2.36 -7.51 27.00
C SER A 108 -3.60 -7.63 26.10
N LEU A 109 -4.50 -6.64 26.10
CA LEU A 109 -5.71 -6.64 25.27
C LEU A 109 -5.42 -6.54 23.76
N ASN A 110 -4.27 -5.99 23.36
CA ASN A 110 -3.83 -6.00 21.97
C ASN A 110 -3.40 -7.41 21.50
N VAL A 111 -3.14 -8.32 22.44
CA VAL A 111 -2.67 -9.68 22.15
C VAL A 111 -3.78 -10.70 22.35
N THR A 112 -4.58 -10.57 23.41
CA THR A 112 -5.63 -11.54 23.74
C THR A 112 -6.82 -10.91 24.46
N PRO A 113 -8.07 -11.22 24.04
CA PRO A 113 -9.26 -10.75 24.74
C PRO A 113 -9.40 -11.35 26.15
N PHE A 114 -8.75 -12.49 26.43
CA PHE A 114 -8.77 -13.13 27.75
C PHE A 114 -8.06 -12.30 28.83
N ALA A 115 -7.31 -11.25 28.47
CA ALA A 115 -6.71 -10.32 29.41
C ALA A 115 -7.75 -9.61 30.31
N MET A 116 -9.00 -9.49 29.85
CA MET A 116 -10.11 -8.96 30.66
C MET A 116 -10.41 -9.82 31.90
N MET A 117 -9.91 -11.06 31.93
CA MET A 117 -10.15 -12.00 33.03
C MET A 117 -9.06 -12.00 34.10
N ALA A 118 -8.05 -11.14 33.97
CA ALA A 118 -7.01 -10.98 34.97
C ALA A 118 -7.39 -9.93 36.02
N ARG A 119 -7.04 -10.18 37.28
CA ARG A 119 -7.26 -9.29 38.43
C ARG A 119 -5.92 -8.79 39.04
N PRO A 120 -5.00 -8.21 38.26
CA PRO A 120 -3.70 -7.84 38.78
C PRO A 120 -3.80 -6.70 39.81
N VAL A 121 -2.92 -6.75 40.81
CA VAL A 121 -2.75 -5.74 41.87
C VAL A 121 -1.35 -5.16 41.77
N ALA A 122 -1.24 -3.84 41.83
CA ALA A 122 0.03 -3.15 41.94
C ALA A 122 -0.06 -2.01 42.96
N GLY A 123 1.02 -1.78 43.69
CA GLY A 123 1.09 -0.73 44.69
C GLY A 123 2.38 -0.75 45.50
N VAL A 124 2.50 0.17 46.44
CA VAL A 124 3.68 0.35 47.28
C VAL A 124 3.37 -0.10 48.70
N ARG A 125 4.28 -0.90 49.26
CA ARG A 125 4.38 -1.20 50.69
C ARG A 125 5.69 -0.61 51.19
N ASP A 126 5.60 0.35 52.11
CA ASP A 126 6.71 1.16 52.59
C ASP A 126 7.56 1.75 51.45
N LYS A 127 8.72 1.14 51.18
CA LYS A 127 9.68 1.57 50.14
C LYS A 127 9.67 0.68 48.90
N SER A 128 8.90 -0.42 48.94
CA SER A 128 8.93 -1.50 47.96
C SER A 128 7.73 -1.42 47.02
N LEU A 129 7.99 -1.45 45.71
CA LEU A 129 6.93 -1.56 44.71
C LEU A 129 6.56 -3.04 44.54
N ILE A 130 5.28 -3.36 44.69
CA ILE A 130 4.72 -4.71 44.56
C ILE A 130 3.81 -4.75 43.33
N MET A 131 3.95 -5.79 42.51
CA MET A 131 3.14 -5.98 41.30
C MET A 131 2.89 -7.46 41.02
N THR A 132 1.64 -7.82 40.73
CA THR A 132 1.25 -9.17 40.33
C THR A 132 1.16 -9.30 38.81
N LEU A 133 1.60 -10.43 38.28
CA LEU A 133 1.65 -10.79 36.88
C LEU A 133 0.86 -12.09 36.63
N PRO A 134 0.37 -12.34 35.41
CA PRO A 134 -0.24 -13.62 35.04
C PRO A 134 0.68 -14.81 35.35
N GLY A 135 0.10 -15.99 35.58
CA GLY A 135 0.86 -17.21 35.87
C GLY A 135 1.50 -17.91 34.66
N SER A 136 1.10 -17.56 33.44
CA SER A 136 1.74 -18.09 32.23
C SER A 136 3.04 -17.32 31.95
N PRO A 137 4.16 -17.99 31.61
CA PRO A 137 5.42 -17.29 31.33
C PRO A 137 5.28 -16.21 30.25
N LYS A 138 4.54 -16.52 29.18
CA LYS A 138 4.25 -15.57 28.10
C LYS A 138 3.47 -14.35 28.60
N GLY A 139 2.38 -14.56 29.35
CA GLY A 139 1.59 -13.45 29.89
C GLY A 139 2.37 -12.61 30.90
N ALA A 140 3.18 -13.25 31.74
CA ALA A 140 4.04 -12.56 32.70
C ALA A 140 5.10 -11.68 32.01
N MET A 141 5.73 -12.20 30.94
CA MET A 141 6.69 -11.45 30.12
C MET A 141 6.04 -10.24 29.46
N GLU A 142 4.91 -10.43 28.80
CA GLU A 142 4.17 -9.36 28.11
C GLU A 142 3.78 -8.23 29.08
N ASN A 143 3.27 -8.60 30.26
CA ASN A 143 2.86 -7.64 31.27
C ASN A 143 4.06 -6.90 31.87
N LEU A 144 5.17 -7.60 32.14
CA LEU A 144 6.38 -6.96 32.66
C LEU A 144 7.00 -6.03 31.60
N ASP A 145 7.15 -6.47 30.35
CA ASP A 145 7.77 -5.68 29.28
C ASP A 145 7.02 -4.37 29.01
N ALA A 146 5.69 -4.39 29.13
CA ALA A 146 4.84 -3.21 28.98
C ALA A 146 5.17 -2.09 29.99
N VAL A 147 5.72 -2.41 31.17
CA VAL A 147 5.95 -1.44 32.24
C VAL A 147 7.40 -1.36 32.73
N VAL A 148 8.27 -2.31 32.35
CA VAL A 148 9.61 -2.50 32.93
C VAL A 148 10.48 -1.25 32.87
N LYS A 149 10.37 -0.44 31.81
CA LYS A 149 11.14 0.80 31.63
C LYS A 149 10.84 1.86 32.68
N LEU A 150 9.62 1.84 33.24
CA LEU A 150 9.11 2.79 34.22
C LEU A 150 9.47 2.37 35.67
N LEU A 151 9.60 1.06 35.90
CA LEU A 151 9.77 0.49 37.23
C LEU A 151 10.99 1.04 38.00
N PRO A 152 12.18 1.28 37.41
CA PRO A 152 13.30 1.85 38.16
C PRO A 152 12.98 3.21 38.75
N HIS A 153 12.25 4.05 38.02
CA HIS A 153 11.85 5.37 38.48
C HIS A 153 10.79 5.25 39.58
N ALA A 154 9.77 4.41 39.38
CA ALA A 154 8.73 4.16 40.35
C ALA A 154 9.30 3.62 41.69
N CYS A 155 10.29 2.73 41.64
CA CYS A 155 10.96 2.21 42.84
C CYS A 155 11.72 3.29 43.62
N LEU A 156 12.43 4.18 42.92
CA LEU A 156 13.14 5.29 43.57
C LEU A 156 12.18 6.28 44.23
N GLN A 157 11.04 6.56 43.59
CA GLN A 157 9.98 7.38 44.18
C GLN A 157 9.34 6.71 45.39
N ALA A 158 9.04 5.41 45.30
CA ALA A 158 8.51 4.63 46.43
C ALA A 158 9.45 4.68 47.64
N ALA A 159 10.76 4.66 47.41
CA ALA A 159 11.79 4.77 48.45
C ALA A 159 11.98 6.17 49.06
N GLY A 160 11.23 7.18 48.59
CA GLY A 160 11.25 8.54 49.14
C GLY A 160 12.24 9.50 48.46
N ALA A 161 12.73 9.19 47.26
CA ALA A 161 13.59 10.12 46.52
C ALA A 161 12.84 11.42 46.16
N ASN A 162 13.51 12.57 46.32
CA ASN A 162 12.88 13.90 46.21
C ASN A 162 12.40 14.17 44.77
N SER A 163 11.09 14.31 44.61
CA SER A 163 10.41 14.47 43.32
C SER A 163 11.00 15.64 42.51
N ARG A 164 11.31 16.78 43.14
CA ARG A 164 11.79 18.00 42.44
C ARG A 164 13.18 17.87 41.81
N GLY A 165 14.07 17.03 42.36
CA GLY A 165 15.39 16.77 41.78
C GLY A 165 15.37 15.76 40.63
N MET A 166 14.40 14.85 40.64
CA MET A 166 14.21 13.82 39.59
C MET A 166 13.29 14.29 38.46
N HIS A 167 12.39 15.25 38.72
CA HIS A 167 11.48 15.84 37.72
C HIS A 167 12.15 16.81 36.74
N ALA A 168 13.39 17.27 37.00
CA ALA A 168 14.15 18.06 36.03
C ALA A 168 14.50 17.25 34.76
N GLY A 169 14.56 15.91 34.85
CA GLY A 169 14.78 15.00 33.73
C GLY A 169 13.63 14.02 33.44
N GLY A 170 12.81 13.69 34.44
CA GLY A 170 11.81 12.59 34.34
C GLY A 170 10.44 12.98 33.75
N VAL A 171 9.93 14.20 33.98
CA VAL A 171 8.66 14.66 33.36
C VAL A 171 8.84 14.83 31.86
N LYS A 172 10.01 15.36 31.46
CA LYS A 172 10.47 15.37 30.07
C LYS A 172 10.54 14.00 29.42
N LYS A 173 10.61 12.91 30.20
CA LYS A 173 10.79 11.53 29.71
C LYS A 173 9.47 10.73 29.57
N LEU A 174 8.39 11.19 30.21
CA LEU A 174 7.05 10.57 30.17
C LEU A 174 6.07 11.41 29.34
N GLU A 175 6.20 12.74 29.36
CA GLU A 175 5.62 13.57 28.30
C GLU A 175 6.23 13.26 26.93
N THR A 176 7.42 12.66 26.86
CA THR A 176 8.03 12.15 25.61
C THR A 176 7.51 10.82 25.13
N ASP A 177 6.66 10.07 25.84
CA ASP A 177 6.00 8.93 25.18
C ASP A 177 4.73 9.40 24.43
N ALA A 178 4.09 10.48 24.89
CA ALA A 178 3.09 11.23 24.12
C ALA A 178 3.73 12.23 23.14
N ALA A 179 4.90 12.76 23.46
CA ALA A 179 5.76 13.60 22.62
C ALA A 179 6.84 12.82 21.86
N ASP A 180 6.73 11.49 21.82
CA ASP A 180 7.48 10.59 20.92
C ASP A 180 6.83 10.59 19.53
N ARG A 181 5.72 11.31 19.39
CA ARG A 181 5.39 11.93 18.11
C ARG A 181 6.31 13.14 17.96
N PRO A 182 7.35 13.08 17.12
CA PRO A 182 8.16 14.26 16.82
C PRO A 182 7.24 15.38 16.32
N GLN A 183 6.99 16.39 17.15
CA GLN A 183 6.15 17.52 16.77
C GLN A 183 6.96 18.59 16.06
N SER A 184 6.41 19.12 14.99
CA SER A 184 6.99 20.22 14.23
C SER A 184 7.11 21.53 15.05
N ASN A 185 7.97 22.43 14.57
CA ASN A 185 8.18 23.75 15.20
C ASN A 185 6.85 24.52 15.31
N ASP A 186 6.65 25.19 16.44
CA ASP A 186 5.53 26.12 16.58
C ASP A 186 5.76 27.38 15.73
N PRO A 187 4.90 27.69 14.74
CA PRO A 187 5.02 28.89 13.94
C PRO A 187 4.90 30.18 14.77
N GLY A 188 4.09 30.16 15.84
CA GLY A 188 3.88 31.29 16.74
C GLY A 188 5.02 31.50 17.75
N ALA A 189 5.96 30.56 17.85
CA ALA A 189 7.15 30.71 18.68
C ALA A 189 8.25 31.46 17.93
N GLY A 190 8.90 32.41 18.60
CA GLY A 190 10.03 33.16 18.04
C GLY A 190 11.21 32.28 17.60
N PRO A 191 12.05 32.72 16.65
CA PRO A 191 13.12 31.92 16.06
C PRO A 191 14.14 31.33 17.05
N ASN A 192 14.28 31.91 18.23
CA ASN A 192 15.15 31.43 19.31
C ASN A 192 14.60 30.21 20.07
N ARG A 193 13.28 29.96 20.01
CA ARG A 193 12.61 28.85 20.71
C ARG A 193 12.34 27.64 19.81
N ARG A 194 12.72 27.71 18.52
CA ARG A 194 12.54 26.63 17.54
C ARG A 194 13.66 25.59 17.61
N HIS A 195 13.34 24.36 17.23
CA HIS A 195 14.32 23.29 17.15
C HIS A 195 15.41 23.58 16.12
N ARG A 196 16.68 23.41 16.52
CA ARG A 196 17.86 23.55 15.64
C ARG A 196 18.18 22.29 14.84
N SER A 197 17.54 21.19 15.20
CA SER A 197 17.53 19.92 14.47
C SER A 197 16.09 19.53 14.20
N SER A 198 15.84 18.79 13.11
CA SER A 198 14.47 18.34 12.86
C SER A 198 14.05 17.34 13.94
N PRO A 199 12.82 17.46 14.47
CA PRO A 199 12.30 16.53 15.46
C PRO A 199 12.10 15.13 14.84
N TYR A 200 11.86 15.04 13.53
CA TYR A 200 11.70 13.76 12.84
C TYR A 200 13.04 13.06 12.60
N PRO A 201 13.16 11.77 12.97
CA PRO A 201 14.33 10.97 12.67
C PRO A 201 14.54 10.84 11.15
N MET A 202 15.79 10.65 10.75
CA MET A 202 16.13 10.43 9.35
C MET A 202 15.93 8.96 9.00
N LEU A 203 14.94 8.64 8.19
CA LEU A 203 14.67 7.27 7.74
C LEU A 203 15.51 6.91 6.50
N SER A 204 15.78 5.62 6.29
CA SER A 204 16.23 5.13 4.98
C SER A 204 15.07 5.24 3.97
N VAL A 205 15.38 5.11 2.67
CA VAL A 205 14.33 5.12 1.65
C VAL A 205 13.45 3.88 1.78
N GLU A 206 14.05 2.73 2.09
CA GLU A 206 13.36 1.47 2.32
C GLU A 206 12.36 1.58 3.49
N GLU A 207 12.78 2.16 4.62
CA GLU A 207 11.92 2.36 5.78
C GLU A 207 10.78 3.36 5.45
N ALA A 208 11.09 4.44 4.74
CA ALA A 208 10.08 5.40 4.30
C ALA A 208 9.05 4.75 3.36
N LEU A 209 9.47 3.88 2.44
CA LEU A 209 8.56 3.12 1.55
C LEU A 209 7.70 2.13 2.33
N HIS A 210 8.25 1.48 3.35
CA HIS A 210 7.48 0.62 4.24
C HIS A 210 6.37 1.42 4.93
N ARG A 211 6.70 2.59 5.51
CA ARG A 211 5.71 3.48 6.15
C ARG A 211 4.64 3.96 5.18
N VAL A 212 5.00 4.26 3.93
CA VAL A 212 4.02 4.56 2.87
C VAL A 212 3.09 3.37 2.67
N SER A 213 3.63 2.20 2.36
CA SER A 213 2.83 1.00 2.09
C SER A 213 1.89 0.60 3.25
N GLU A 214 2.38 0.70 4.48
CA GLU A 214 1.64 0.38 5.72
C GLU A 214 0.45 1.32 5.96
N ASN A 215 0.60 2.61 5.65
CA ASN A 215 -0.42 3.62 5.95
C ASN A 215 -1.23 4.06 4.72
N THR A 216 -0.88 3.58 3.52
CA THR A 216 -1.73 3.69 2.33
C THR A 216 -2.90 2.71 2.47
N PRO A 217 -4.17 3.18 2.43
CA PRO A 217 -5.34 2.33 2.51
C PRO A 217 -5.39 1.26 1.43
N GLU A 218 -6.17 0.21 1.69
CA GLU A 218 -6.49 -0.80 0.68
C GLU A 218 -7.36 -0.18 -0.43
N PRO A 219 -7.25 -0.68 -1.68
CA PRO A 219 -7.98 -0.16 -2.81
C PRO A 219 -9.50 -0.39 -2.65
N THR A 220 -10.29 0.59 -3.09
CA THR A 220 -11.76 0.52 -3.06
C THR A 220 -12.29 -0.09 -4.35
N VAL A 221 -13.24 -1.02 -4.25
CA VAL A 221 -13.90 -1.63 -5.40
C VAL A 221 -15.09 -0.78 -5.84
N VAL A 222 -15.20 -0.53 -7.14
CA VAL A 222 -16.34 0.15 -7.77
C VAL A 222 -16.78 -0.60 -9.01
N GLU A 223 -18.09 -0.56 -9.30
CA GLU A 223 -18.63 -1.06 -10.56
C GLU A 223 -18.54 0.03 -11.63
N ALA A 224 -18.10 -0.34 -12.83
CA ALA A 224 -17.94 0.58 -13.95
C ALA A 224 -18.45 -0.06 -15.26
N PRO A 225 -19.12 0.73 -16.13
CA PRO A 225 -19.57 0.25 -17.43
C PRO A 225 -18.38 -0.04 -18.36
N VAL A 226 -18.53 -1.07 -19.20
CA VAL A 226 -17.52 -1.43 -20.20
C VAL A 226 -17.51 -0.40 -21.33
N ASN A 227 -16.47 0.43 -21.35
CA ASN A 227 -16.14 1.37 -22.42
C ASN A 227 -14.67 1.77 -22.33
N SER A 228 -14.21 2.63 -23.25
CA SER A 228 -12.81 3.05 -23.34
C SER A 228 -12.27 3.80 -22.10
N SER A 229 -13.13 4.34 -21.22
CA SER A 229 -12.69 4.98 -19.97
C SER A 229 -12.05 4.02 -18.97
N LEU A 230 -12.28 2.71 -19.14
CA LEU A 230 -11.69 1.67 -18.30
C LEU A 230 -10.18 1.49 -18.52
N VAL A 231 -9.61 2.02 -19.61
CA VAL A 231 -8.17 1.90 -19.88
C VAL A 231 -7.33 2.39 -18.69
N GLY A 232 -6.35 1.58 -18.31
CA GLY A 232 -5.49 1.77 -17.14
C GLY A 232 -6.15 1.46 -15.79
N SER A 233 -7.38 0.95 -15.76
CA SER A 233 -8.02 0.43 -14.55
C SER A 233 -7.60 -1.01 -14.30
N VAL A 234 -7.68 -1.45 -13.04
CA VAL A 234 -7.35 -2.82 -12.64
C VAL A 234 -8.62 -3.56 -12.23
N ILE A 235 -8.78 -4.79 -12.72
CA ILE A 235 -9.91 -5.66 -12.43
C ILE A 235 -9.95 -6.03 -10.94
N ALA A 236 -11.10 -5.84 -10.29
CA ALA A 236 -11.25 -6.12 -8.85
C ALA A 236 -11.83 -7.50 -8.54
N GLU A 237 -12.53 -8.12 -9.49
CA GLU A 237 -13.10 -9.47 -9.38
C GLU A 237 -12.95 -10.21 -10.70
N ASP A 238 -12.72 -11.53 -10.65
CA ASP A 238 -12.66 -12.38 -11.84
C ASP A 238 -13.91 -12.16 -12.72
N VAL A 239 -13.69 -11.96 -14.01
CA VAL A 239 -14.76 -11.70 -14.98
C VAL A 239 -14.99 -12.96 -15.82
N TYR A 240 -16.26 -13.34 -15.99
CA TYR A 240 -16.67 -14.52 -16.71
C TYR A 240 -17.52 -14.14 -17.94
N ALA A 241 -17.37 -14.91 -19.02
CA ALA A 241 -18.09 -14.68 -20.27
C ALA A 241 -19.60 -14.86 -20.08
N THR A 242 -20.37 -13.81 -20.38
CA THR A 242 -21.84 -13.84 -20.34
C THR A 242 -22.47 -14.40 -21.61
N GLU A 243 -21.71 -14.43 -22.70
CA GLU A 243 -22.11 -14.98 -24.00
C GLU A 243 -20.96 -15.83 -24.55
N ALA A 244 -21.30 -16.82 -25.37
CA ALA A 244 -20.33 -17.61 -26.12
C ALA A 244 -19.85 -16.81 -27.34
N VAL A 245 -18.56 -16.94 -27.69
CA VAL A 245 -18.00 -16.33 -28.91
C VAL A 245 -17.43 -17.44 -29.81
N PRO A 246 -17.94 -17.60 -31.05
CA PRO A 246 -19.18 -17.00 -31.56
C PRO A 246 -20.42 -17.54 -30.81
N ALA A 247 -21.56 -16.85 -30.89
CA ALA A 247 -22.80 -17.27 -30.24
C ALA A 247 -23.59 -18.32 -31.03
N TYR A 248 -23.20 -18.56 -32.29
CA TYR A 248 -23.84 -19.43 -33.26
C TYR A 248 -22.78 -20.12 -34.12
N ARG A 249 -23.19 -21.12 -34.90
CA ARG A 249 -22.31 -21.78 -35.87
C ARG A 249 -21.98 -20.82 -37.01
N ALA A 250 -20.72 -20.47 -37.18
CA ALA A 250 -20.28 -19.45 -38.14
C ALA A 250 -19.30 -20.02 -39.17
N SER A 251 -19.32 -19.49 -40.39
CA SER A 251 -18.35 -19.86 -41.42
C SER A 251 -16.95 -19.31 -41.10
N ILE A 252 -15.90 -20.11 -41.34
CA ILE A 252 -14.49 -19.67 -41.28
C ILE A 252 -14.06 -18.98 -42.56
N VAL A 253 -14.67 -19.34 -43.69
CA VAL A 253 -14.26 -18.91 -45.05
C VAL A 253 -15.46 -18.33 -45.82
N ASP A 254 -15.17 -17.62 -46.91
CA ASP A 254 -16.17 -17.29 -47.92
C ASP A 254 -16.36 -18.50 -48.86
N GLY A 255 -17.61 -18.84 -49.18
CA GLY A 255 -17.89 -19.96 -50.07
C GLY A 255 -19.32 -20.46 -49.96
N TYR A 256 -19.51 -21.77 -49.81
CA TYR A 256 -20.82 -22.40 -49.83
C TYR A 256 -21.02 -23.38 -48.68
N ALA A 257 -22.06 -23.15 -47.89
CA ALA A 257 -22.52 -24.07 -46.86
C ALA A 257 -23.21 -25.27 -47.51
N ILE A 258 -22.82 -26.47 -47.07
CA ILE A 258 -23.30 -27.73 -47.61
C ILE A 258 -23.81 -28.67 -46.51
N ILE A 259 -24.53 -29.71 -46.93
CA ILE A 259 -24.82 -30.88 -46.10
C ILE A 259 -23.82 -31.98 -46.49
N ALA A 260 -22.65 -31.97 -45.86
CA ALA A 260 -21.63 -33.00 -46.03
C ALA A 260 -22.16 -34.35 -45.50
N PRO A 261 -21.98 -35.45 -46.25
CA PRO A 261 -22.36 -36.78 -45.80
C PRO A 261 -21.47 -37.25 -44.65
N ALA A 262 -21.94 -38.22 -43.86
CA ALA A 262 -21.09 -38.88 -42.86
C ALA A 262 -19.95 -39.65 -43.55
N SER A 263 -18.80 -39.80 -42.87
CA SER A 263 -17.59 -40.45 -43.40
C SER A 263 -17.91 -41.78 -44.09
N GLY A 264 -17.54 -41.90 -45.38
CA GLY A 264 -17.85 -43.05 -46.24
C GLY A 264 -19.11 -42.91 -47.12
N GLY A 265 -19.68 -41.71 -47.24
CA GLY A 265 -20.80 -41.39 -48.13
C GLY A 265 -20.43 -41.14 -49.60
N THR A 266 -21.40 -40.65 -50.39
CA THR A 266 -21.21 -40.20 -51.78
C THR A 266 -20.31 -38.96 -51.87
N THR A 267 -19.56 -38.82 -52.97
CA THR A 267 -18.69 -37.66 -53.27
C THR A 267 -19.40 -36.32 -53.06
N THR A 268 -18.68 -35.34 -52.50
CA THR A 268 -19.13 -33.95 -52.37
C THR A 268 -18.88 -33.13 -53.63
N LYS A 269 -18.16 -33.71 -54.61
CA LYS A 269 -17.85 -33.11 -55.89
C LYS A 269 -19.05 -33.16 -56.83
N GLY A 270 -19.38 -32.03 -57.47
CA GLY A 270 -20.47 -31.98 -58.44
C GLY A 270 -21.12 -30.60 -58.55
N VAL A 271 -22.10 -30.49 -59.44
CA VAL A 271 -22.85 -29.24 -59.68
C VAL A 271 -24.11 -29.22 -58.83
N PHE A 272 -24.24 -28.18 -58.00
CA PHE A 272 -25.36 -28.00 -57.09
C PHE A 272 -26.08 -26.67 -57.33
N PRO A 273 -27.42 -26.64 -57.20
CA PRO A 273 -28.18 -25.40 -57.22
C PRO A 273 -27.94 -24.58 -55.95
N VAL A 274 -27.79 -23.27 -56.12
CA VAL A 274 -27.66 -22.31 -55.02
C VAL A 274 -29.07 -21.93 -54.55
N ALA A 275 -29.46 -22.43 -53.38
CA ALA A 275 -30.82 -22.28 -52.86
C ALA A 275 -31.05 -20.96 -52.10
N SER A 276 -29.98 -20.38 -51.53
CA SER A 276 -30.07 -19.16 -50.74
C SER A 276 -28.72 -18.47 -50.64
N ILE A 277 -28.76 -17.18 -50.33
CA ILE A 277 -27.59 -16.37 -50.02
C ILE A 277 -27.68 -15.92 -48.56
N THR A 278 -26.73 -16.36 -47.76
CA THR A 278 -26.58 -15.98 -46.36
C THR A 278 -25.45 -14.97 -46.24
N HIS A 279 -25.81 -13.69 -46.29
CA HIS A 279 -24.94 -12.62 -45.81
C HIS A 279 -24.94 -12.62 -44.27
N ALA A 280 -24.06 -11.84 -43.64
CA ALA A 280 -24.08 -11.55 -42.20
C ALA A 280 -25.37 -10.78 -41.81
N ASN A 281 -26.52 -11.41 -42.01
CA ASN A 281 -27.85 -10.84 -41.95
C ASN A 281 -28.36 -10.97 -40.52
N VAL A 282 -28.56 -9.84 -39.87
CA VAL A 282 -28.84 -9.71 -38.43
C VAL A 282 -30.30 -10.05 -38.07
N SER A 283 -31.15 -10.37 -39.06
CA SER A 283 -32.59 -10.11 -38.94
C SER A 283 -33.56 -11.29 -39.15
N GLY A 284 -33.17 -12.56 -39.29
CA GLY A 284 -34.22 -13.58 -39.46
C GLY A 284 -33.79 -15.02 -39.51
N ASN A 285 -34.71 -15.90 -39.08
CA ASN A 285 -34.64 -17.34 -39.24
C ASN A 285 -34.15 -17.71 -40.65
N LEU A 286 -32.97 -18.33 -40.72
CA LEU A 286 -32.47 -18.91 -41.97
C LEU A 286 -33.34 -20.11 -42.33
N GLU A 287 -33.79 -20.17 -43.58
CA GLU A 287 -34.48 -21.35 -44.10
C GLU A 287 -33.55 -22.58 -44.02
N PRO A 288 -34.05 -23.76 -43.60
CA PRO A 288 -33.24 -24.97 -43.58
C PRO A 288 -32.72 -25.34 -44.98
N LEU A 289 -31.43 -25.64 -45.06
CA LEU A 289 -30.81 -26.10 -46.30
C LEU A 289 -31.40 -27.46 -46.68
N LYS A 290 -31.78 -27.59 -47.96
CA LYS A 290 -32.36 -28.83 -48.49
C LYS A 290 -31.26 -29.76 -48.98
N PRO A 291 -31.40 -31.09 -48.82
CA PRO A 291 -30.48 -32.06 -49.43
C PRO A 291 -30.33 -31.83 -50.94
N GLY A 292 -29.09 -31.88 -51.44
CA GLY A 292 -28.78 -31.64 -52.85
C GLY A 292 -28.77 -30.17 -53.26
N THR A 293 -28.81 -29.23 -52.31
CA THR A 293 -28.68 -27.79 -52.56
C THR A 293 -27.57 -27.19 -51.70
N ILE A 294 -27.03 -26.04 -52.11
CA ILE A 294 -25.99 -25.31 -51.37
C ILE A 294 -26.44 -23.88 -51.08
N ALA A 295 -25.84 -23.24 -50.07
CA ALA A 295 -26.10 -21.84 -49.74
C ALA A 295 -24.81 -21.04 -49.80
N ARG A 296 -24.80 -19.93 -50.56
CA ARG A 296 -23.67 -19.00 -50.55
C ARG A 296 -23.55 -18.36 -49.18
N ILE A 297 -22.37 -18.42 -48.58
CA ILE A 297 -22.11 -17.95 -47.22
C ILE A 297 -20.80 -17.16 -47.19
N THR A 298 -20.79 -16.08 -46.42
CA THR A 298 -19.57 -15.28 -46.17
C THR A 298 -18.97 -15.61 -44.81
N THR A 299 -17.69 -15.30 -44.64
CA THR A 299 -16.95 -15.44 -43.39
C THR A 299 -17.70 -14.78 -42.23
N GLY A 300 -17.86 -15.51 -41.13
CA GLY A 300 -18.58 -15.05 -39.93
C GLY A 300 -20.11 -15.10 -40.04
N ALA A 301 -20.69 -15.41 -41.19
CA ALA A 301 -22.15 -15.52 -41.32
C ALA A 301 -22.67 -16.81 -40.64
N PRO A 302 -23.89 -16.79 -40.09
CA PRO A 302 -24.51 -17.96 -39.47
C PRO A 302 -24.77 -19.06 -40.50
N LEU A 303 -24.50 -20.32 -40.13
CA LEU A 303 -24.84 -21.47 -40.97
C LEU A 303 -26.37 -21.66 -41.04
N PRO A 304 -26.94 -21.92 -42.23
CA PRO A 304 -28.34 -22.30 -42.34
C PRO A 304 -28.60 -23.64 -41.66
N PRO A 305 -29.80 -23.87 -41.09
CA PRO A 305 -30.14 -25.16 -40.50
C PRO A 305 -29.89 -26.32 -41.47
N ASN A 306 -29.50 -27.48 -40.95
CA ASN A 306 -29.04 -28.68 -41.68
C ASN A 306 -27.66 -28.60 -42.33
N ALA A 307 -27.11 -27.40 -42.60
CA ALA A 307 -25.72 -27.33 -43.08
C ALA A 307 -24.75 -27.74 -41.98
N ASN A 308 -23.71 -28.50 -42.33
CA ASN A 308 -22.74 -29.02 -41.36
C ASN A 308 -21.28 -28.77 -41.75
N ALA A 309 -20.98 -28.27 -42.95
CA ALA A 309 -19.64 -27.90 -43.43
C ALA A 309 -19.71 -26.72 -44.40
N VAL A 310 -18.57 -26.08 -44.66
CA VAL A 310 -18.44 -25.01 -45.66
C VAL A 310 -17.28 -25.32 -46.61
N VAL A 311 -17.53 -25.22 -47.92
CA VAL A 311 -16.49 -25.30 -48.96
C VAL A 311 -16.05 -23.89 -49.31
N MET A 312 -14.74 -23.65 -49.35
CA MET A 312 -14.20 -22.34 -49.73
C MET A 312 -14.45 -22.04 -51.21
N VAL A 313 -14.67 -20.77 -51.56
CA VAL A 313 -14.99 -20.36 -52.93
C VAL A 313 -13.92 -20.77 -53.94
N GLU A 314 -12.65 -20.81 -53.51
CA GLU A 314 -11.50 -21.24 -54.32
C GLU A 314 -11.60 -22.70 -54.78
N ASP A 315 -12.33 -23.53 -54.04
CA ASP A 315 -12.58 -24.94 -54.36
C ASP A 315 -13.92 -25.13 -55.10
N THR A 316 -14.39 -24.07 -55.77
CA THR A 316 -15.62 -24.09 -56.58
C THR A 316 -15.44 -23.42 -57.94
N ALA A 317 -16.33 -23.74 -58.88
CA ALA A 317 -16.43 -23.08 -60.17
C ALA A 317 -17.89 -22.72 -60.49
N LEU A 318 -18.12 -21.55 -61.08
CA LEU A 318 -19.44 -21.15 -61.55
C LEU A 318 -19.89 -22.06 -62.70
N ALA A 319 -21.00 -22.79 -62.51
CA ALA A 319 -21.55 -23.68 -63.54
C ALA A 319 -22.62 -22.98 -64.39
N SER A 320 -23.49 -22.16 -63.78
CA SER A 320 -24.45 -21.32 -64.52
C SER A 320 -24.91 -20.11 -63.73
N SER A 321 -25.24 -19.01 -64.42
CA SER A 321 -25.84 -17.81 -63.83
C SER A 321 -27.37 -17.85 -63.87
N THR A 322 -28.00 -17.03 -63.01
CA THR A 322 -29.44 -16.73 -63.06
C THR A 322 -29.83 -16.08 -64.39
N PRO A 323 -31.12 -16.11 -64.79
CA PRO A 323 -31.56 -15.57 -66.08
C PRO A 323 -31.26 -14.08 -66.30
N ASP A 324 -31.12 -13.29 -65.23
CA ASP A 324 -30.74 -11.88 -65.25
C ASP A 324 -29.21 -11.65 -65.25
N GLY A 325 -28.43 -12.74 -65.15
CA GLY A 325 -26.97 -12.72 -65.15
C GLY A 325 -26.33 -12.09 -63.92
N GLN A 326 -27.09 -11.83 -62.85
CA GLN A 326 -26.58 -11.12 -61.66
C GLN A 326 -26.05 -12.06 -60.58
N GLU A 327 -26.60 -13.28 -60.50
CA GLU A 327 -26.24 -14.24 -59.46
C GLU A 327 -25.92 -15.61 -60.06
N GLU A 328 -25.37 -16.46 -59.22
CA GLU A 328 -25.03 -17.85 -59.51
C GLU A 328 -26.25 -18.75 -59.28
N ALA A 329 -26.70 -19.42 -60.34
CA ALA A 329 -27.81 -20.37 -60.26
C ALA A 329 -27.33 -21.76 -59.86
N THR A 330 -26.18 -22.19 -60.39
CA THR A 330 -25.53 -23.45 -60.02
C THR A 330 -24.02 -23.28 -59.92
N VAL A 331 -23.41 -24.01 -58.98
CA VAL A 331 -21.98 -23.98 -58.69
C VAL A 331 -21.46 -25.41 -58.65
N GLU A 332 -20.31 -25.62 -59.27
CA GLU A 332 -19.55 -26.86 -59.21
C GLU A 332 -18.62 -26.83 -57.99
N ILE A 333 -18.80 -27.78 -57.08
CA ILE A 333 -17.83 -28.06 -56.02
C ILE A 333 -16.74 -28.94 -56.60
N LEU A 334 -15.47 -28.49 -56.50
CA LEU A 334 -14.30 -29.16 -57.06
C LEU A 334 -13.61 -30.09 -56.06
N ALA A 335 -13.73 -29.77 -54.78
CA ALA A 335 -13.20 -30.55 -53.66
C ALA A 335 -14.04 -31.80 -53.38
N ASP A 336 -13.34 -32.90 -53.09
CA ASP A 336 -13.95 -34.15 -52.62
C ASP A 336 -13.60 -34.37 -51.15
N ASP A 337 -14.28 -35.31 -50.49
CA ASP A 337 -14.04 -35.71 -49.09
C ASP A 337 -14.24 -34.59 -48.03
N ILE A 338 -15.12 -33.61 -48.28
CA ILE A 338 -15.44 -32.58 -47.27
C ILE A 338 -16.11 -33.23 -46.05
N GLU A 339 -15.54 -33.00 -44.86
CA GLU A 339 -16.02 -33.62 -43.62
C GLU A 339 -17.01 -32.74 -42.85
N PRO A 340 -17.98 -33.34 -42.12
CA PRO A 340 -18.81 -32.58 -41.19
C PRO A 340 -17.97 -31.80 -40.16
N GLY A 341 -18.25 -30.50 -40.04
CA GLY A 341 -17.53 -29.56 -39.17
C GLY A 341 -16.41 -28.78 -39.87
N GLU A 342 -16.06 -29.14 -41.10
CA GLU A 342 -15.01 -28.45 -41.84
C GLU A 342 -15.38 -27.00 -42.16
N ASN A 343 -14.44 -26.09 -41.91
CA ASN A 343 -14.59 -24.65 -42.03
C ASN A 343 -15.76 -24.04 -41.22
N VAL A 344 -16.17 -24.70 -40.12
CA VAL A 344 -17.20 -24.21 -39.20
C VAL A 344 -16.62 -23.87 -37.84
N ARG A 345 -16.96 -22.70 -37.30
CA ARG A 345 -16.76 -22.35 -35.90
C ARG A 345 -17.99 -22.69 -35.10
N GLU A 346 -17.85 -23.62 -34.15
CA GLU A 346 -18.91 -23.97 -33.21
C GLU A 346 -19.11 -22.87 -32.16
N PRO A 347 -20.32 -22.74 -31.58
CA PRO A 347 -20.58 -21.76 -30.53
C PRO A 347 -19.60 -21.92 -29.36
N GLY A 348 -18.97 -20.82 -28.97
CA GLY A 348 -18.01 -20.79 -27.88
C GLY A 348 -16.64 -21.41 -28.16
N SER A 349 -16.32 -21.68 -29.43
CA SER A 349 -15.00 -22.18 -29.85
C SER A 349 -13.86 -21.20 -29.56
N ASP A 350 -14.11 -19.88 -29.55
CA ASP A 350 -13.13 -18.87 -29.12
C ASP A 350 -13.22 -18.62 -27.62
N VAL A 351 -14.44 -18.38 -27.13
CA VAL A 351 -14.73 -18.12 -25.72
C VAL A 351 -15.99 -18.87 -25.31
N ALA A 352 -15.84 -19.86 -24.45
CA ALA A 352 -16.97 -20.64 -23.94
C ALA A 352 -17.82 -19.83 -22.96
N LEU A 353 -19.14 -20.02 -22.99
CA LEU A 353 -20.07 -19.45 -22.02
C LEU A 353 -19.64 -19.80 -20.59
N GLY A 354 -19.57 -18.80 -19.71
CA GLY A 354 -19.18 -18.97 -18.31
C GLY A 354 -17.69 -19.23 -18.09
N SER A 355 -16.85 -19.23 -19.12
CA SER A 355 -15.39 -19.30 -18.96
C SER A 355 -14.86 -17.99 -18.37
N LYS A 356 -13.75 -18.07 -17.62
CA LYS A 356 -13.08 -16.88 -17.09
C LYS A 356 -12.31 -16.17 -18.20
N ILE A 357 -12.62 -14.89 -18.41
CA ILE A 357 -12.02 -14.06 -19.47
C ILE A 357 -10.97 -13.08 -18.95
N LEU A 358 -11.12 -12.58 -17.72
CA LEU A 358 -10.14 -11.73 -17.04
C LEU A 358 -10.07 -12.13 -15.56
N SER A 359 -8.89 -12.00 -14.95
CA SER A 359 -8.67 -12.29 -13.53
C SER A 359 -8.57 -11.01 -12.71
N ARG A 360 -8.91 -11.09 -11.42
CA ARG A 360 -8.62 -10.03 -10.46
C ARG A 360 -7.13 -9.66 -10.49
N GLY A 361 -6.88 -8.36 -10.58
CA GLY A 361 -5.56 -7.77 -10.67
C GLY A 361 -5.03 -7.62 -12.09
N ASP A 362 -5.76 -8.06 -13.12
CA ASP A 362 -5.42 -7.76 -14.51
C ASP A 362 -5.60 -6.27 -14.78
N ALA A 363 -4.64 -5.67 -15.49
CA ALA A 363 -4.70 -4.27 -15.90
C ALA A 363 -5.29 -4.16 -17.30
N ILE A 364 -6.29 -3.28 -17.47
CA ILE A 364 -6.87 -2.99 -18.79
C ILE A 364 -5.88 -2.12 -19.56
N SER A 365 -5.29 -2.67 -20.61
CA SER A 365 -4.22 -2.02 -21.35
C SER A 365 -4.75 -1.02 -22.38
N SER A 366 -3.86 -0.14 -22.87
CA SER A 366 -4.16 0.72 -24.03
C SER A 366 -4.10 -0.03 -25.36
N VAL A 367 -3.72 -1.32 -25.37
CA VAL A 367 -3.74 -2.18 -26.57
C VAL A 367 -5.18 -2.50 -26.97
N GLY A 368 -6.10 -2.54 -25.99
CA GLY A 368 -7.54 -2.69 -26.21
C GLY A 368 -8.04 -4.13 -26.26
N GLY A 369 -7.15 -5.13 -26.13
CA GLY A 369 -7.54 -6.54 -26.14
C GLY A 369 -8.54 -6.89 -25.04
N GLU A 370 -8.32 -6.40 -23.81
CA GLU A 370 -9.20 -6.68 -22.68
C GLU A 370 -10.61 -6.11 -22.90
N ILE A 371 -10.70 -4.88 -23.43
CA ILE A 371 -11.99 -4.25 -23.79
C ILE A 371 -12.68 -5.01 -24.92
N GLY A 372 -11.92 -5.46 -25.93
CA GLY A 372 -12.43 -6.25 -27.04
C GLY A 372 -13.08 -7.55 -26.57
N VAL A 373 -12.42 -8.28 -25.67
CA VAL A 373 -12.96 -9.53 -25.10
C VAL A 373 -14.24 -9.25 -24.30
N LEU A 374 -14.23 -8.25 -23.40
CA LEU A 374 -15.42 -7.87 -22.63
C LEU A 374 -16.61 -7.50 -23.51
N ALA A 375 -16.36 -6.73 -24.58
CA ALA A 375 -17.40 -6.34 -25.53
C ALA A 375 -17.92 -7.54 -26.34
N ALA A 376 -17.02 -8.40 -26.81
CA ALA A 376 -17.37 -9.59 -27.60
C ALA A 376 -18.22 -10.60 -26.81
N THR A 377 -18.03 -10.69 -25.49
CA THR A 377 -18.81 -11.57 -24.61
C THR A 377 -20.09 -10.93 -24.07
N GLY A 378 -20.47 -9.73 -24.54
CA GLY A 378 -21.68 -9.03 -24.10
C GLY A 378 -21.61 -8.46 -22.68
N THR A 379 -20.41 -8.34 -22.09
CA THR A 379 -20.21 -7.86 -20.73
C THR A 379 -20.43 -6.36 -20.66
N LYS A 380 -21.43 -5.91 -19.89
CA LYS A 380 -21.86 -4.50 -19.83
C LYS A 380 -21.17 -3.68 -18.74
N ALA A 381 -20.85 -4.31 -17.62
CA ALA A 381 -20.19 -3.69 -16.49
C ALA A 381 -19.29 -4.70 -15.79
N ILE A 382 -18.24 -4.20 -15.15
CA ILE A 382 -17.29 -4.99 -14.39
C ILE A 382 -16.91 -4.24 -13.11
N LYS A 383 -16.39 -4.97 -12.12
CA LYS A 383 -15.82 -4.36 -10.92
C LYS A 383 -14.33 -4.11 -11.12
N VAL A 384 -13.93 -2.86 -10.86
CA VAL A 384 -12.54 -2.40 -10.95
C VAL A 384 -12.14 -1.70 -9.65
N PHE A 385 -10.84 -1.57 -9.42
CA PHE A 385 -10.33 -0.75 -8.33
C PHE A 385 -10.42 0.74 -8.70
N GLN A 386 -10.95 1.55 -7.79
CA GLN A 386 -11.14 2.97 -8.00
C GLN A 386 -9.80 3.69 -8.05
N LYS A 387 -9.56 4.44 -9.14
CA LYS A 387 -8.39 5.31 -9.23
C LYS A 387 -8.50 6.46 -8.22
N PRO A 388 -7.46 6.72 -7.39
CA PRO A 388 -7.50 7.83 -6.44
C PRO A 388 -7.49 9.17 -7.17
N ARG A 389 -8.27 10.14 -6.68
CA ARG A 389 -8.20 11.53 -7.15
C ARG A 389 -7.10 12.28 -6.42
N ILE A 390 -6.24 13.00 -7.17
CA ILE A 390 -5.00 13.56 -6.65
C ILE A 390 -5.01 15.09 -6.78
N GLY A 391 -4.96 15.80 -5.67
CA GLY A 391 -4.81 17.25 -5.65
C GLY A 391 -3.35 17.67 -5.57
N VAL A 392 -2.93 18.66 -6.36
CA VAL A 392 -1.55 19.21 -6.31
C VAL A 392 -1.58 20.69 -5.93
N LEU A 393 -0.88 21.04 -4.84
CA LEU A 393 -0.77 22.39 -4.29
C LEU A 393 0.69 22.83 -4.21
N SER A 394 1.02 24.04 -4.66
CA SER A 394 2.32 24.64 -4.38
C SER A 394 2.22 25.62 -3.21
N THR A 395 3.26 25.72 -2.38
CA THR A 395 3.32 26.64 -1.25
C THR A 395 4.56 27.52 -1.30
N GLY A 396 4.38 28.81 -1.04
CA GLY A 396 5.49 29.78 -0.99
C GLY A 396 5.04 31.20 -1.32
N ASP A 397 5.50 32.16 -0.53
CA ASP A 397 5.23 33.60 -0.76
C ASP A 397 6.01 34.14 -1.97
N GLU A 398 7.08 33.47 -2.39
CA GLU A 398 7.88 33.81 -3.57
C GLU A 398 7.26 33.35 -4.89
N LEU A 399 6.27 32.47 -4.85
CA LEU A 399 5.72 31.83 -6.03
C LEU A 399 4.75 32.75 -6.78
N VAL A 400 4.91 32.80 -8.10
CA VAL A 400 3.92 33.34 -9.03
C VAL A 400 3.50 32.26 -10.02
N GLU A 401 2.32 32.43 -10.62
CA GLU A 401 1.84 31.52 -11.66
C GLU A 401 2.84 31.44 -12.82
N HIS A 402 2.92 30.25 -13.41
CA HIS A 402 3.87 29.96 -14.49
C HIS A 402 3.57 30.73 -15.78
N ASP A 403 2.29 31.08 -15.99
CA ASP A 403 1.76 31.84 -17.12
C ASP A 403 1.52 33.32 -16.80
N ASP A 404 1.93 33.79 -15.61
CA ASP A 404 1.82 35.20 -15.25
C ASP A 404 2.61 36.06 -16.27
N PRO A 405 1.93 36.98 -17.00
CA PRO A 405 2.56 37.75 -18.06
C PRO A 405 3.55 38.79 -17.52
N ARG A 406 3.55 39.05 -16.21
CA ARG A 406 4.42 40.04 -15.59
C ARG A 406 5.85 39.50 -15.45
N SER A 407 6.81 40.40 -15.56
CA SER A 407 8.21 40.09 -15.25
C SER A 407 8.39 39.85 -13.75
N LEU A 408 9.28 38.91 -13.40
CA LEU A 408 9.59 38.58 -12.01
C LEU A 408 10.26 39.76 -11.30
N THR A 409 9.86 40.01 -10.06
CA THR A 409 10.43 41.06 -9.21
C THR A 409 10.67 40.55 -7.79
N GLY A 410 11.56 41.20 -7.02
CA GLY A 410 11.63 40.98 -5.56
C GLY A 410 11.91 39.54 -5.09
N GLY A 411 12.67 38.75 -5.85
CA GLY A 411 12.97 37.35 -5.50
C GLY A 411 11.87 36.35 -5.88
N GLN A 412 10.83 36.79 -6.59
CA GLN A 412 9.80 35.91 -7.12
C GLN A 412 10.37 34.87 -8.07
N ILE A 413 9.76 33.69 -8.06
CA ILE A 413 10.02 32.61 -9.00
C ILE A 413 8.71 32.03 -9.51
N ARG A 414 8.73 31.46 -10.72
CA ARG A 414 7.55 30.81 -11.31
C ARG A 414 7.35 29.42 -10.72
N ASP A 415 6.09 29.07 -10.44
CA ASP A 415 5.71 27.74 -10.01
C ASP A 415 5.90 26.73 -11.17
N SER A 416 6.99 25.98 -11.10
CA SER A 416 7.30 24.94 -12.09
C SER A 416 6.93 23.54 -11.62
N ASN A 417 6.73 23.35 -10.31
CA ASN A 417 6.50 22.02 -9.74
C ASN A 417 5.07 21.56 -10.02
N ARG A 418 4.07 22.37 -9.68
CA ARG A 418 2.66 22.00 -9.83
C ARG A 418 2.29 21.61 -11.26
N PRO A 419 2.55 22.41 -12.31
CA PRO A 419 2.26 21.99 -13.68
C PRO A 419 3.05 20.73 -14.09
N SER A 420 4.29 20.58 -13.62
CA SER A 420 5.09 19.39 -13.90
C SER A 420 4.53 18.12 -13.25
N LEU A 421 4.10 18.19 -11.99
CA LEU A 421 3.52 17.06 -11.27
C LEU A 421 2.13 16.70 -11.83
N LEU A 422 1.28 17.68 -12.12
CA LEU A 422 -0.04 17.48 -12.75
C LEU A 422 0.09 16.77 -14.11
N SER A 423 1.06 17.20 -14.93
CA SER A 423 1.35 16.57 -16.22
C SER A 423 1.80 15.11 -16.05
N CYS A 424 2.71 14.85 -15.10
CA CYS A 424 3.22 13.51 -14.82
C CYS A 424 2.08 12.57 -14.35
N LEU A 425 1.28 13.00 -13.38
CA LEU A 425 0.16 12.23 -12.82
C LEU A 425 -0.93 11.95 -13.85
N SER A 426 -1.28 12.96 -14.67
CA SER A 426 -2.24 12.79 -15.77
C SER A 426 -1.73 11.79 -16.80
N SER A 427 -0.42 11.81 -17.12
CA SER A 427 0.19 10.85 -18.06
C SER A 427 0.14 9.41 -17.56
N TRP A 428 0.10 9.20 -16.24
CA TRP A 428 -0.12 7.90 -15.61
C TRP A 428 -1.60 7.49 -15.54
N GLY A 429 -2.50 8.33 -16.05
CA GLY A 429 -3.94 8.06 -16.10
C GLY A 429 -4.67 8.26 -14.77
N PHE A 430 -4.09 9.00 -13.82
CA PHE A 430 -4.76 9.36 -12.56
C PHE A 430 -5.58 10.64 -12.70
N PRO A 431 -6.79 10.71 -12.13
CA PRO A 431 -7.57 11.95 -12.05
C PRO A 431 -6.84 13.00 -11.19
N THR A 432 -6.44 14.11 -11.79
CA THR A 432 -5.73 15.20 -11.09
C THR A 432 -6.59 16.43 -10.89
N VAL A 433 -6.34 17.16 -9.81
CA VAL A 433 -6.97 18.44 -9.47
C VAL A 433 -5.88 19.47 -9.19
N ASP A 434 -5.92 20.59 -9.89
CA ASP A 434 -5.03 21.72 -9.65
C ASP A 434 -5.57 22.55 -8.46
N LEU A 435 -4.84 22.53 -7.34
CA LEU A 435 -5.22 23.26 -6.13
C LEU A 435 -4.59 24.67 -6.09
N GLY A 436 -3.78 25.02 -7.08
CA GLY A 436 -3.11 26.31 -7.23
C GLY A 436 -1.93 26.53 -6.27
N ILE A 437 -1.66 27.81 -6.01
CA ILE A 437 -0.65 28.27 -5.04
C ILE A 437 -1.36 28.68 -3.75
N ALA A 438 -0.85 28.23 -2.61
CA ALA A 438 -1.18 28.74 -1.27
C ALA A 438 0.00 29.54 -0.72
N ARG A 439 -0.27 30.72 -0.19
CA ARG A 439 0.75 31.53 0.49
C ARG A 439 1.08 30.96 1.87
N ASP A 440 2.31 31.19 2.30
CA ASP A 440 2.72 30.87 3.67
C ASP A 440 2.17 31.92 4.64
N THR A 441 1.92 33.14 4.14
CA THR A 441 1.40 34.25 4.97
C THR A 441 0.09 34.81 4.40
N PRO A 442 -1.02 34.77 5.15
CA PRO A 442 -1.18 34.28 6.52
C PRO A 442 -1.26 32.74 6.61
N ALA A 443 -0.84 32.18 7.76
CA ALA A 443 -0.84 30.72 8.00
C ALA A 443 -2.21 30.03 7.79
N SER A 444 -3.30 30.80 7.95
CA SER A 444 -4.64 30.33 7.69
C SER A 444 -4.87 29.96 6.22
N GLU A 445 -4.21 30.61 5.26
CA GLU A 445 -4.46 30.37 3.82
C GLU A 445 -4.14 28.92 3.43
N LEU A 446 -2.97 28.42 3.87
CA LEU A 446 -2.58 27.04 3.68
C LEU A 446 -3.54 26.05 4.36
N GLU A 447 -3.97 26.35 5.59
CA GLU A 447 -4.96 25.51 6.28
C GLU A 447 -6.28 25.43 5.50
N HIS A 448 -6.82 26.57 5.08
CA HIS A 448 -8.07 26.63 4.31
C HIS A 448 -7.92 25.87 2.99
N ALA A 449 -6.83 26.09 2.25
CA ALA A 449 -6.55 25.38 1.01
C ALA A 449 -6.55 23.86 1.19
N LEU A 450 -5.89 23.34 2.23
CA LEU A 450 -5.87 21.90 2.52
C LEU A 450 -7.26 21.37 2.91
N ARG A 451 -8.00 22.08 3.78
CA ARG A 451 -9.36 21.67 4.19
C ARG A 451 -10.34 21.68 3.02
N ASP A 452 -10.28 22.71 2.19
CA ASP A 452 -11.15 22.87 1.02
C ASP A 452 -10.88 21.77 0.00
N SER A 453 -9.61 21.41 -0.18
CA SER A 453 -9.19 20.29 -1.03
C SER A 453 -9.77 18.96 -0.56
N LEU A 454 -9.67 18.66 0.74
CA LEU A 454 -10.22 17.43 1.32
C LEU A 454 -11.75 17.38 1.20
N ARG A 455 -12.43 18.52 1.37
CA ARG A 455 -13.90 18.63 1.25
C ARG A 455 -14.42 18.70 -0.18
N GLY A 456 -13.56 19.02 -1.15
CA GLY A 456 -13.95 19.19 -2.54
C GLY A 456 -14.66 20.50 -2.83
N VAL A 457 -14.27 21.58 -2.14
CA VAL A 457 -14.81 22.93 -2.35
C VAL A 457 -13.73 23.87 -2.88
N GLY A 458 -14.14 25.08 -3.31
CA GLY A 458 -13.22 26.06 -3.86
C GLY A 458 -12.52 25.55 -5.12
N ARG A 459 -11.18 25.68 -5.18
CA ARG A 459 -10.37 25.25 -6.33
C ARG A 459 -10.45 23.76 -6.61
N ALA A 460 -10.76 22.94 -5.61
CA ALA A 460 -10.74 21.49 -5.77
C ALA A 460 -11.92 20.96 -6.61
N SER A 461 -13.09 21.61 -6.54
CA SER A 461 -14.37 21.22 -7.19
C SER A 461 -14.88 19.79 -6.90
N ALA A 462 -14.07 18.90 -6.33
CA ALA A 462 -14.39 17.55 -5.92
C ALA A 462 -13.39 17.08 -4.85
N SER A 463 -13.83 16.21 -3.93
CA SER A 463 -12.97 15.71 -2.85
C SER A 463 -11.81 14.89 -3.43
N VAL A 464 -10.60 15.14 -2.94
CA VAL A 464 -9.39 14.40 -3.32
C VAL A 464 -9.06 13.31 -2.30
N ASP A 465 -8.39 12.25 -2.74
CA ASP A 465 -7.95 11.12 -1.90
C ASP A 465 -6.51 11.28 -1.43
N VAL A 466 -5.70 11.90 -2.30
CA VAL A 466 -4.29 12.18 -2.07
C VAL A 466 -4.03 13.66 -2.34
N ILE A 467 -3.41 14.36 -1.40
CA ILE A 467 -2.89 15.72 -1.59
C ILE A 467 -1.38 15.65 -1.73
N ILE A 468 -0.85 16.29 -2.76
CA ILE A 468 0.57 16.48 -2.98
C ILE A 468 0.87 17.96 -2.83
N THR A 469 1.73 18.31 -1.87
CA THR A 469 2.21 19.70 -1.71
C THR A 469 3.66 19.82 -2.16
N THR A 470 4.07 20.98 -2.66
CA THR A 470 5.49 21.27 -2.90
C THR A 470 5.89 22.61 -2.29
N GLY A 471 7.05 22.66 -1.63
CA GLY A 471 7.45 23.81 -0.80
C GLY A 471 7.10 23.60 0.68
N GLY A 472 7.52 24.51 1.56
CA GLY A 472 7.08 24.55 2.97
C GLY A 472 7.43 23.35 3.88
N VAL A 473 8.38 22.48 3.50
CA VAL A 473 8.69 21.19 4.19
C VAL A 473 10.06 21.09 4.88
N SER A 474 10.84 22.16 4.85
CA SER A 474 12.23 22.16 5.32
C SER A 474 12.33 22.42 6.85
N MET A 475 13.22 23.32 7.27
CA MET A 475 13.42 23.78 8.66
C MET A 475 13.35 25.32 8.76
N GLY A 476 12.82 25.99 7.74
CA GLY A 476 12.63 27.44 7.65
C GLY A 476 11.52 27.95 8.56
N GLU A 477 11.50 29.28 8.72
CA GLU A 477 10.53 29.99 9.57
C GLU A 477 9.09 29.87 9.07
N LEU A 478 8.92 29.84 7.75
CA LEU A 478 7.63 29.78 7.07
C LEU A 478 7.26 28.36 6.61
N ASP A 479 7.96 27.31 7.09
CA ASP A 479 7.61 25.93 6.77
C ASP A 479 6.38 25.48 7.59
N LEU A 480 5.20 25.91 7.14
CA LEU A 480 3.94 25.74 7.85
C LEU A 480 3.24 24.40 7.58
N LEU A 481 3.68 23.59 6.61
CA LEU A 481 2.99 22.32 6.29
C LEU A 481 2.90 21.38 7.48
N LYS A 482 4.04 21.05 8.10
CA LYS A 482 4.08 20.06 9.19
C LYS A 482 3.23 20.51 10.38
N PRO A 483 3.34 21.77 10.86
CA PRO A 483 2.46 22.28 11.92
C PRO A 483 0.99 22.27 11.55
N THR A 484 0.63 22.67 10.33
CA THR A 484 -0.77 22.69 9.87
C THR A 484 -1.35 21.27 9.81
N ILE A 485 -0.59 20.29 9.31
CA ILE A 485 -1.01 18.89 9.28
C ILE A 485 -1.26 18.36 10.69
N GLU A 486 -0.31 18.55 11.62
CA GLU A 486 -0.42 18.00 12.98
C GLU A 486 -1.47 18.71 13.83
N ARG A 487 -1.44 20.06 13.84
CA ARG A 487 -2.19 20.88 14.81
C ARG A 487 -3.58 21.24 14.29
N SER A 488 -3.68 21.66 13.04
CA SER A 488 -4.95 22.12 12.47
C SER A 488 -5.77 20.95 11.92
N LEU A 489 -5.14 20.05 11.16
CA LEU A 489 -5.84 18.93 10.52
C LEU A 489 -5.96 17.69 11.41
N GLY A 490 -5.24 17.62 12.52
CA GLY A 490 -5.20 16.43 13.39
C GLY A 490 -4.57 15.22 12.70
N GLY A 491 -3.71 15.46 11.71
CA GLY A 491 -3.02 14.44 10.94
C GLY A 491 -1.83 13.84 11.70
N THR A 492 -1.40 12.68 11.25
CA THR A 492 -0.21 11.97 11.74
C THR A 492 0.87 12.01 10.68
N ILE A 493 2.02 12.57 11.00
CA ILE A 493 3.21 12.55 10.15
C ILE A 493 3.96 11.25 10.42
N HIS A 494 4.06 10.39 9.40
CA HIS A 494 4.73 9.09 9.49
C HIS A 494 6.24 9.21 9.33
N PHE A 495 6.69 10.16 8.49
CA PHE A 495 8.06 10.61 8.44
C PHE A 495 8.15 12.02 7.86
N GLY A 496 9.17 12.78 8.27
CA GLY A 496 9.42 14.14 7.77
C GLY A 496 10.79 14.34 7.11
N ARG A 497 11.65 13.30 7.10
CA ARG A 497 13.00 13.32 6.53
C ARG A 497 13.47 11.95 6.07
N VAL A 498 14.12 11.91 4.92
CA VAL A 498 14.66 10.68 4.32
C VAL A 498 16.15 10.84 3.97
N SER A 499 16.93 9.78 4.18
CA SER A 499 18.36 9.68 3.89
C SER A 499 18.61 9.44 2.40
N MET A 500 18.37 10.48 1.59
CA MET A 500 18.49 10.39 0.14
C MET A 500 18.97 11.70 -0.50
N LYS A 501 19.36 11.61 -1.77
CA LYS A 501 19.74 12.75 -2.60
C LYS A 501 19.19 12.58 -4.03
N PRO A 502 18.53 13.61 -4.61
CA PRO A 502 17.83 14.69 -3.92
C PRO A 502 16.63 14.17 -3.11
N GLY A 503 15.94 14.99 -2.31
CA GLY A 503 14.69 14.56 -1.64
C GLY A 503 14.66 14.56 -0.10
N LYS A 504 15.72 15.01 0.57
CA LYS A 504 15.84 14.90 2.04
C LYS A 504 14.60 15.32 2.88
N PRO A 505 13.91 16.45 2.62
CA PRO A 505 12.83 16.91 3.50
C PRO A 505 11.44 16.36 3.12
N THR A 506 11.34 15.31 2.31
CA THR A 506 10.04 14.70 1.97
C THR A 506 9.30 14.26 3.21
N THR A 507 8.01 14.58 3.25
CA THR A 507 7.10 14.26 4.35
C THR A 507 5.92 13.46 3.84
N PHE A 508 5.50 12.46 4.62
CA PHE A 508 4.30 11.68 4.36
C PHE A 508 3.43 11.65 5.62
N ALA A 509 2.14 11.87 5.46
CA ALA A 509 1.18 11.97 6.53
C ALA A 509 -0.18 11.41 6.15
N THR A 510 -0.96 11.02 7.15
CA THR A 510 -2.38 10.68 7.04
C THR A 510 -3.22 11.70 7.82
N VAL A 511 -4.35 12.12 7.26
CA VAL A 511 -5.29 13.02 7.92
C VAL A 511 -6.63 12.31 8.10
N PRO A 512 -7.20 12.29 9.32
CA PRO A 512 -8.53 11.73 9.54
C PRO A 512 -9.58 12.61 8.85
N PHE A 513 -10.49 11.98 8.11
CA PHE A 513 -11.53 12.64 7.36
C PHE A 513 -12.89 11.97 7.60
N LYS A 514 -13.92 12.78 7.81
CA LYS A 514 -15.31 12.32 7.92
C LYS A 514 -16.01 12.61 6.60
N ALA A 515 -16.36 11.55 5.86
CA ALA A 515 -17.11 11.69 4.63
C ALA A 515 -18.48 12.34 4.92
N ALA A 516 -18.82 13.39 4.17
CA ALA A 516 -20.16 13.96 4.18
C ALA A 516 -21.03 13.13 3.22
N GLY A 517 -21.97 12.32 3.74
CA GLY A 517 -22.95 11.63 2.90
C GLY A 517 -23.34 10.20 3.27
N GLY A 518 -22.83 9.61 4.35
CA GLY A 518 -23.31 8.29 4.79
C GLY A 518 -24.62 8.40 5.57
N SER A 519 -25.75 8.24 4.87
CA SER A 519 -27.11 8.18 5.39
C SER A 519 -27.34 6.92 6.23
N SER A 520 -26.78 6.84 7.44
CA SER A 520 -27.26 5.93 8.49
C SER A 520 -26.69 6.35 9.84
N ALA A 521 -27.56 6.89 10.70
CA ALA A 521 -27.25 7.37 12.04
C ALA A 521 -27.06 6.24 13.08
N SER A 522 -26.71 5.01 12.68
CA SER A 522 -26.71 3.84 13.56
C SER A 522 -25.48 2.92 13.49
N SER A 523 -24.40 3.32 12.82
CA SER A 523 -23.10 2.63 12.95
C SER A 523 -21.99 3.62 13.25
N GLN A 524 -21.04 3.23 14.11
CA GLN A 524 -19.80 3.95 14.33
C GLN A 524 -19.06 4.06 12.98
N GLN A 525 -19.29 5.14 12.23
CA GLN A 525 -18.60 5.40 10.98
C GLN A 525 -17.10 5.54 11.28
N GLU A 526 -16.32 4.54 10.88
CA GLU A 526 -14.86 4.60 10.87
C GLU A 526 -14.43 5.87 10.14
N ARG A 527 -13.55 6.66 10.77
CA ARG A 527 -12.95 7.82 10.12
C ARG A 527 -12.07 7.31 8.98
N GLN A 528 -12.42 7.67 7.75
CA GLN A 528 -11.55 7.42 6.60
C GLN A 528 -10.26 8.26 6.75
N SER A 529 -9.13 7.74 6.28
CA SER A 529 -7.88 8.50 6.27
C SER A 529 -7.55 8.95 4.85
N LYS A 530 -7.15 10.21 4.71
CA LYS A 530 -6.68 10.82 3.45
C LYS A 530 -5.18 10.98 3.50
N LEU A 531 -4.51 10.86 2.35
CA LEU A 531 -3.05 10.89 2.28
C LEU A 531 -2.54 12.28 1.94
N ILE A 532 -1.45 12.71 2.59
CA ILE A 532 -0.72 13.93 2.25
C ILE A 532 0.75 13.60 2.02
N PHE A 533 1.26 13.93 0.84
CA PHE A 533 2.68 13.89 0.50
C PHE A 533 3.20 15.32 0.33
N SER A 534 4.11 15.74 1.18
CA SER A 534 4.73 17.07 1.06
C SER A 534 6.15 16.92 0.53
N LEU A 535 6.31 17.30 -0.74
CA LEU A 535 7.52 17.14 -1.52
C LEU A 535 8.41 18.40 -1.42
N PRO A 536 9.74 18.28 -1.61
CA PRO A 536 10.64 19.42 -1.50
C PRO A 536 10.41 20.43 -2.65
N GLY A 537 10.49 21.73 -2.35
CA GLY A 537 10.26 22.80 -3.34
C GLY A 537 11.27 22.85 -4.50
N ASN A 538 12.43 22.21 -4.37
CA ASN A 538 13.39 22.08 -5.47
C ASN A 538 12.85 21.16 -6.58
N PRO A 539 12.76 21.60 -7.85
CA PRO A 539 12.04 20.86 -8.88
C PRO A 539 12.53 19.44 -9.14
N ALA A 540 13.85 19.22 -9.16
CA ALA A 540 14.37 17.86 -9.35
C ALA A 540 14.12 16.96 -8.13
N SER A 541 13.97 17.53 -6.95
CA SER A 541 13.62 16.77 -5.75
C SER A 541 12.16 16.34 -5.81
N ALA A 542 11.25 17.26 -6.17
CA ALA A 542 9.81 17.00 -6.24
C ALA A 542 9.52 15.80 -7.14
N LEU A 543 9.99 15.80 -8.40
CA LEU A 543 9.76 14.69 -9.33
C LEU A 543 10.41 13.37 -8.89
N VAL A 544 11.63 13.41 -8.36
CA VAL A 544 12.28 12.20 -7.82
C VAL A 544 11.44 11.60 -6.69
N THR A 545 10.95 12.44 -5.78
CA THR A 545 10.17 11.98 -4.63
C THR A 545 8.73 11.59 -4.99
N LEU A 546 8.16 12.18 -6.05
CA LEU A 546 6.91 11.72 -6.66
C LEU A 546 7.05 10.26 -7.14
N ASN A 547 8.08 10.00 -7.95
CA ASN A 547 8.33 8.67 -8.51
C ASN A 547 8.68 7.63 -7.44
N LEU A 548 9.40 8.03 -6.39
CA LEU A 548 9.83 7.10 -5.36
C LEU A 548 8.75 6.81 -4.32
N PHE A 549 8.04 7.80 -3.81
CA PHE A 549 7.12 7.62 -2.67
C PHE A 549 5.65 7.70 -3.04
N VAL A 550 5.27 8.63 -3.92
CA VAL A 550 3.87 8.83 -4.29
C VAL A 550 3.42 7.72 -5.24
N LEU A 551 4.19 7.43 -6.29
CA LEU A 551 3.82 6.43 -7.30
C LEU A 551 3.51 5.04 -6.71
N PRO A 552 4.33 4.45 -5.81
CA PRO A 552 3.97 3.17 -5.19
C PRO A 552 2.67 3.23 -4.39
N SER A 553 2.41 4.33 -3.68
CA SER A 553 1.14 4.52 -2.96
C SER A 553 -0.05 4.57 -3.92
N LEU A 554 0.10 5.27 -5.06
CA LEU A 554 -0.96 5.35 -6.06
C LEU A 554 -1.20 4.00 -6.74
N HIS A 555 -0.13 3.24 -7.02
CA HIS A 555 -0.25 1.87 -7.53
C HIS A 555 -1.01 0.96 -6.57
N LYS A 556 -0.76 1.07 -5.25
CA LYS A 556 -1.53 0.32 -4.24
C LYS A 556 -3.00 0.71 -4.27
N LEU A 557 -3.32 2.00 -4.23
CA LEU A 557 -4.69 2.51 -4.26
C LEU A 557 -5.45 2.13 -5.54
N ALA A 558 -4.74 1.98 -6.67
CA ALA A 558 -5.31 1.54 -7.94
C ALA A 558 -5.32 0.01 -8.12
N GLY A 559 -4.88 -0.77 -7.13
CA GLY A 559 -4.94 -2.23 -7.15
C GLY A 559 -3.87 -2.93 -7.99
N LEU A 560 -2.79 -2.26 -8.42
CA LEU A 560 -1.72 -2.87 -9.24
C LEU A 560 -0.93 -3.99 -8.50
N GLY A 561 -1.13 -4.15 -7.19
CA GLY A 561 -0.56 -5.24 -6.39
C GLY A 561 -1.44 -6.49 -6.26
N GLU A 562 -2.66 -6.46 -6.82
CA GLU A 562 -3.71 -7.46 -6.55
C GLU A 562 -3.70 -8.65 -7.53
N SER A 563 -2.71 -8.74 -8.42
CA SER A 563 -2.60 -9.85 -9.39
C SER A 563 -2.48 -11.19 -8.69
N SER A 564 -3.44 -12.08 -8.95
CA SER A 564 -3.49 -13.43 -8.36
C SER A 564 -2.26 -14.26 -8.74
N GLN A 565 -1.73 -14.09 -9.95
CA GLN A 565 -0.51 -14.76 -10.40
C GLN A 565 0.74 -14.26 -9.66
N SER A 566 0.85 -12.94 -9.46
CA SER A 566 1.95 -12.35 -8.69
C SER A 566 1.93 -12.80 -7.23
N LEU A 567 0.75 -12.84 -6.62
CA LEU A 567 0.55 -13.30 -5.24
C LEU A 567 0.81 -14.80 -5.09
N ALA A 568 0.41 -15.62 -6.06
CA ALA A 568 0.62 -17.06 -6.03
C ALA A 568 2.08 -17.49 -6.28
N ALA A 569 2.79 -16.78 -7.18
CA ALA A 569 4.16 -17.14 -7.53
C ALA A 569 5.17 -16.84 -6.41
N LYS A 570 4.93 -15.79 -5.61
CA LYS A 570 5.81 -15.38 -4.50
C LYS A 570 5.01 -14.77 -3.33
N PRO A 571 4.20 -15.55 -2.60
CA PRO A 571 3.31 -15.02 -1.56
C PRO A 571 4.05 -14.34 -0.39
N TRP A 572 5.34 -14.64 -0.20
CA TRP A 572 6.21 -14.01 0.80
C TRP A 572 6.89 -12.72 0.32
N LEU A 573 6.71 -12.32 -0.95
CA LEU A 573 7.33 -11.13 -1.52
C LEU A 573 6.24 -10.09 -1.83
N PRO A 574 6.28 -8.88 -1.25
CA PRO A 574 5.29 -7.85 -1.57
C PRO A 574 5.33 -7.51 -3.07
N PRO A 575 4.18 -7.19 -3.68
CA PRO A 575 4.12 -6.82 -5.09
C PRO A 575 5.02 -5.62 -5.36
N GLN A 576 5.74 -5.65 -6.48
CA GLN A 576 6.65 -4.57 -6.84
C GLN A 576 5.85 -3.36 -7.34
N LEU A 577 5.54 -2.44 -6.42
CA LEU A 577 4.90 -1.16 -6.73
C LEU A 577 5.94 -0.08 -7.06
N GLY A 578 5.53 0.92 -7.85
CA GLY A 578 6.39 2.00 -8.34
C GLY A 578 7.09 1.70 -9.66
N LEU A 579 8.25 2.34 -9.88
CA LEU A 579 9.03 2.19 -11.09
C LEU A 579 9.70 0.80 -11.17
N PRO A 580 9.69 0.15 -12.35
CA PRO A 580 10.44 -1.09 -12.54
C PRO A 580 11.95 -0.83 -12.39
N ARG A 581 12.67 -1.83 -11.88
CA ARG A 581 14.13 -1.77 -11.75
C ARG A 581 14.76 -2.63 -12.84
N VAL A 582 15.70 -2.05 -13.57
CA VAL A 582 16.42 -2.71 -14.65
C VAL A 582 17.92 -2.54 -14.44
N ALA A 583 18.69 -3.58 -14.77
CA ALA A 583 20.14 -3.50 -14.72
C ALA A 583 20.67 -2.72 -15.93
N VAL A 584 21.64 -1.82 -15.70
CA VAL A 584 22.18 -0.94 -16.73
C VAL A 584 23.71 -0.90 -16.68
N VAL A 585 24.35 -0.68 -17.83
CA VAL A 585 25.79 -0.43 -17.91
C VAL A 585 26.06 1.07 -17.91
N LEU A 586 26.95 1.54 -17.04
CA LEU A 586 27.25 2.97 -16.92
C LEU A 586 28.16 3.43 -18.07
N THR A 587 27.76 4.48 -18.80
CA THR A 587 28.54 5.00 -19.94
C THR A 587 29.77 5.81 -19.52
N HIS A 588 29.78 6.32 -18.30
CA HIS A 588 30.87 7.09 -17.68
C HIS A 588 30.90 6.90 -16.16
N HIS A 589 31.84 7.58 -15.49
CA HIS A 589 31.96 7.54 -14.04
C HIS A 589 30.89 8.41 -13.36
N PHE A 590 30.24 7.88 -12.32
CA PHE A 590 29.28 8.64 -11.52
C PHE A 590 29.88 8.94 -10.14
N PRO A 591 30.01 10.21 -9.73
CA PRO A 591 30.42 10.55 -8.36
C PRO A 591 29.44 10.01 -7.33
N LEU A 592 29.95 9.36 -6.28
CA LEU A 592 29.13 8.84 -5.18
C LEU A 592 29.03 9.87 -4.04
N ASP A 593 27.86 9.95 -3.41
CA ASP A 593 27.69 10.69 -2.16
C ASP A 593 28.13 9.81 -0.98
N PRO A 594 28.99 10.30 -0.06
CA PRO A 594 29.57 9.48 0.99
C PRO A 594 28.57 9.07 2.08
N LYS A 595 27.40 9.70 2.16
CA LYS A 595 26.46 9.51 3.29
C LYS A 595 25.06 9.07 2.85
N ARG A 596 24.66 9.34 1.61
CA ARG A 596 23.28 9.14 1.17
C ARG A 596 23.23 8.40 -0.15
N THR A 597 22.19 7.59 -0.32
CA THR A 597 21.85 7.04 -1.62
C THR A 597 21.40 8.17 -2.55
N GLU A 598 21.98 8.23 -3.74
CA GLU A 598 21.65 9.20 -4.77
C GLU A 598 20.77 8.57 -5.85
N TYR A 599 19.64 9.20 -6.14
CA TYR A 599 18.73 8.87 -7.23
C TYR A 599 19.05 9.81 -8.38
N HIS A 600 20.00 9.36 -9.20
CA HIS A 600 20.67 10.18 -10.19
C HIS A 600 19.89 10.18 -11.51
N ARG A 601 19.57 11.35 -12.04
CA ARG A 601 18.77 11.43 -13.29
C ARG A 601 19.63 11.00 -14.47
N ALA A 602 19.12 10.07 -15.26
CA ALA A 602 19.81 9.51 -16.41
C ALA A 602 18.89 9.32 -17.62
N VAL A 603 19.53 9.22 -18.77
CA VAL A 603 18.96 8.66 -19.98
C VAL A 603 19.44 7.21 -20.10
N VAL A 604 18.50 6.28 -20.13
CA VAL A 604 18.73 4.87 -20.40
C VAL A 604 18.31 4.57 -21.83
N THR A 605 19.21 3.94 -22.59
CA THR A 605 18.97 3.52 -23.98
C THR A 605 19.35 2.06 -24.18
N ALA A 606 18.61 1.36 -25.05
CA ALA A 606 18.98 0.02 -25.49
C ALA A 606 20.01 0.13 -26.63
N SER A 607 21.12 -0.58 -26.48
CA SER A 607 22.15 -0.67 -27.51
C SER A 607 21.76 -1.68 -28.59
N ARG A 608 21.86 -1.26 -29.86
CA ARG A 608 21.56 -2.13 -31.00
C ARG A 608 22.61 -3.21 -31.24
N SER A 609 23.85 -3.02 -30.76
CA SER A 609 24.95 -3.94 -31.05
C SER A 609 25.01 -5.13 -30.09
N ASP A 610 24.59 -4.96 -28.83
CA ASP A 610 24.70 -5.99 -27.79
C ASP A 610 23.40 -6.21 -27.00
N GLY A 611 22.33 -5.48 -27.32
CA GLY A 611 21.03 -5.58 -26.66
C GLY A 611 21.00 -5.10 -25.20
N ARG A 612 22.11 -4.55 -24.67
CA ARG A 612 22.20 -4.12 -23.27
C ARG A 612 21.64 -2.71 -23.09
N MET A 613 21.16 -2.44 -21.89
CA MET A 613 20.72 -1.11 -21.48
C MET A 613 21.90 -0.31 -20.93
N TYR A 614 22.07 0.92 -21.42
CA TYR A 614 23.16 1.81 -21.02
C TYR A 614 22.60 3.07 -20.37
N ALA A 615 23.18 3.47 -19.24
CA ALA A 615 22.77 4.68 -18.51
C ALA A 615 23.80 5.80 -18.66
N THR A 616 23.31 6.97 -19.06
CA THR A 616 24.08 8.21 -19.20
C THR A 616 23.46 9.30 -18.32
N SER A 617 24.23 9.87 -17.40
CA SER A 617 23.82 11.04 -16.61
C SER A 617 23.27 12.17 -17.49
N THR A 618 22.20 12.83 -17.02
CA THR A 618 21.73 14.08 -17.63
C THR A 618 22.57 15.30 -17.23
N GLY A 619 23.60 15.11 -16.41
CA GLY A 619 24.47 16.16 -15.87
C GLY A 619 25.86 16.23 -16.51
N VAL A 620 26.08 15.54 -17.62
CA VAL A 620 27.30 15.66 -18.44
C VAL A 620 27.47 17.08 -18.99
N ASP A 621 28.68 17.45 -19.40
CA ASP A 621 29.04 18.77 -19.97
C ASP A 621 28.88 19.97 -19.02
N GLY A 622 29.22 19.80 -17.73
CA GLY A 622 29.28 20.90 -16.75
C GLY A 622 27.92 21.31 -16.16
N VAL A 623 26.83 20.65 -16.56
CA VAL A 623 25.49 20.91 -16.02
C VAL A 623 25.36 20.38 -14.58
N GLY A 624 25.99 19.25 -14.23
CA GLY A 624 25.92 18.70 -12.88
C GLY A 624 24.50 18.29 -12.44
N GLN A 625 24.34 17.85 -11.19
CA GLN A 625 23.09 17.20 -10.73
C GLN A 625 22.43 17.88 -9.52
N ARG A 626 22.67 19.20 -9.34
CA ARG A 626 22.08 19.99 -8.25
C ARG A 626 20.55 19.91 -8.31
N SER A 627 19.90 19.87 -7.14
CA SER A 627 18.45 19.70 -7.01
C SER A 627 17.62 20.86 -7.58
N SER A 628 18.19 22.06 -7.63
CA SER A 628 17.56 23.25 -8.19
C SER A 628 17.68 23.36 -9.71
N LYS A 629 18.51 22.53 -10.37
CA LYS A 629 18.72 22.61 -11.82
C LYS A 629 17.61 21.87 -12.58
N VAL A 630 16.58 22.62 -12.94
CA VAL A 630 15.40 22.12 -13.67
C VAL A 630 15.78 21.45 -15.00
N GLY A 631 16.78 21.98 -15.71
CA GLY A 631 17.23 21.44 -17.00
C GLY A 631 17.72 19.97 -16.97
N THR A 632 18.11 19.45 -15.80
CA THR A 632 18.52 18.03 -15.66
C THR A 632 17.36 17.04 -15.70
N LEU A 633 16.12 17.54 -15.60
CA LEU A 633 14.90 16.76 -15.71
C LEU A 633 14.49 16.56 -17.17
N ALA A 634 14.82 17.53 -18.02
CA ALA A 634 14.60 17.40 -19.44
C ALA A 634 15.40 16.19 -19.96
N LYS A 635 14.73 15.30 -20.71
CA LYS A 635 15.26 14.05 -21.28
C LYS A 635 15.51 12.90 -20.30
N ALA A 636 15.42 13.11 -18.98
CA ALA A 636 15.59 12.02 -18.02
C ALA A 636 14.46 11.00 -18.19
N ASN A 637 14.79 9.73 -18.37
CA ASN A 637 13.82 8.63 -18.46
C ASN A 637 14.07 7.54 -17.40
N ALA A 638 15.09 7.71 -16.55
CA ALA A 638 15.42 6.78 -15.47
C ALA A 638 16.10 7.49 -14.29
N LEU A 639 16.07 6.82 -13.14
CA LEU A 639 16.83 7.17 -11.94
C LEU A 639 17.84 6.05 -11.66
N VAL A 640 19.13 6.34 -11.82
CA VAL A 640 20.20 5.40 -11.44
C VAL A 640 20.37 5.45 -9.93
N VAL A 641 20.24 4.29 -9.28
CA VAL A 641 20.39 4.17 -7.82
C VAL A 641 21.86 4.03 -7.46
N LEU A 642 22.47 5.11 -6.98
CA LEU A 642 23.85 5.15 -6.53
C LEU A 642 23.90 5.05 -5.01
N ARG A 643 24.28 3.88 -4.48
CA ARG A 643 24.42 3.68 -3.03
C ARG A 643 25.47 4.61 -2.43
N ALA A 644 25.29 4.95 -1.16
CA ALA A 644 26.24 5.77 -0.42
C ALA A 644 27.64 5.14 -0.43
N GLY A 645 28.66 5.93 -0.71
CA GLY A 645 30.04 5.46 -0.80
C GLY A 645 31.02 6.57 -1.16
N ARG A 646 32.32 6.32 -0.95
CA ARG A 646 33.39 7.22 -1.41
C ARG A 646 33.84 6.83 -2.82
N GLY A 647 34.20 7.80 -3.64
CA GLY A 647 34.75 7.58 -4.98
C GLY A 647 33.68 7.68 -6.09
N VAL A 648 33.79 6.81 -7.10
CA VAL A 648 32.93 6.83 -8.28
C VAL A 648 32.37 5.44 -8.58
N ALA A 649 31.15 5.36 -9.10
CA ALA A 649 30.70 4.17 -9.82
C ALA A 649 31.47 4.07 -11.14
N ILE A 650 32.03 2.90 -11.43
CA ILE A 650 32.99 2.71 -12.52
C ILE A 650 32.27 2.50 -13.86
N ARG A 651 32.70 3.24 -14.89
CA ARG A 651 32.28 3.06 -16.29
C ARG A 651 32.36 1.59 -16.72
N GLY A 652 31.39 1.12 -17.50
CA GLY A 652 31.38 -0.24 -18.06
C GLY A 652 30.98 -1.34 -17.07
N ARG A 653 30.76 -1.02 -15.79
CA ARG A 653 30.18 -1.96 -14.83
C ARG A 653 28.65 -1.97 -14.89
N LEU A 654 28.09 -3.14 -14.65
CA LEU A 654 26.66 -3.33 -14.50
C LEU A 654 26.19 -2.78 -13.14
N SER A 655 25.32 -1.78 -13.15
CA SER A 655 24.54 -1.39 -11.99
C SER A 655 23.34 -2.34 -11.88
N ARG A 656 23.29 -3.13 -10.80
CA ARG A 656 22.21 -4.10 -10.52
C ARG A 656 21.15 -3.56 -9.55
N HIS A 657 21.17 -2.26 -9.25
CA HIS A 657 20.37 -1.64 -8.19
C HIS A 657 19.45 -0.56 -8.74
#